data_AF-A0A8R2NQ37-F1
#
_entry.id   AF-A0A8R2NQ37-F1
#
_cell.length_a   1.000
_cell.length_b   1.000
_cell.length_c   1.000
_cell.angle_alpha   90.00
_cell.angle_beta   90.00
_cell.angle_gamma   90.00
#
_symmetry.space_group_name_H-M   'P 1'
#
loop_
_entity.id
_entity.type
_entity.pdbx_description
1 polymer ?
#
loop_
_entity_poly.entity_id
_entity_poly.type
_entity_poly.pdbx_seq_one_letter_code
_entity_poly.pdbx_strand_id
1 'polypeptide(L)'
;MDLECNKTVYRVLEIYLTPLIKNIPYRYYKCKFAKKFFCNATLKELPNGQKITNRTHNHDVDLNVVRMAQFKKRLEMRSATDLIPLTQIYDEEARNFPESASNYTKHSAESFMRRARTLSLPMIPETISDLANLFIAGNLNRYSVDGEVVYKGCVQDTNGKFSIVFASQSLITNALTMCKRELHADATFRIVPSKPKFYQLLTLHGIIENHSIPLVYALMESKKKCSYQAVLSYIKTQLLPNFNPRKILTDFETGLSKTLQDYFPSARRVGCWFHHNQAVWKKMKSLGYLNLVNENQHALNTLRRIMVLPLLPGDKINQGLRSVKRYARRNDINMNLLFDYYERFWIAKVGCDVLSVHNQPRRTNNHLESFHNKLRYSFGVAHPNLWIFLNKLCNLMQGTSIVVNQLSNGLNPTRNTRGKFIANSIKIKYATQQLHLGLINIEEFLKRCSYSVASYEERLRNFSLNITYENENEEDYRIQEQEDNNQQPEDAVETIDDDDLELNNILNNNEPNDIGSPLLENIDDQMVNIQQDESGNQQDWNEEDFIIEEELDPDIIRMMETDNRIRMLEIENIPFVQVPSVLPPITNSDQMCVVCTVSEKTHAFIPCGHIAVCGDCLVLLDPQRCPLCNQEFTTFLRIWS
;
A
#
# COMPACT_ATOMS: atom_id res chain seq x y z
N MET A 1 26.44 49.94 -10.69
CA MET A 1 25.49 48.83 -10.36
C MET A 1 25.20 48.79 -8.85
N ASP A 2 25.04 49.94 -8.19
CA ASP A 2 25.58 50.09 -6.82
C ASP A 2 24.51 50.10 -5.71
N LEU A 3 23.23 50.04 -6.11
CA LEU A 3 22.09 50.02 -5.19
C LEU A 3 21.83 48.64 -4.56
N GLU A 4 22.09 47.55 -5.29
CA GLU A 4 21.96 46.18 -4.75
C GLU A 4 23.17 45.77 -3.91
N CYS A 5 24.37 46.19 -4.31
CA CYS A 5 25.58 45.99 -3.51
C CYS A 5 25.42 46.66 -2.13
N ASN A 6 24.99 47.93 -2.08
CA ASN A 6 24.69 48.61 -0.82
C ASN A 6 23.63 47.89 0.02
N LYS A 7 22.47 47.51 -0.56
CA LYS A 7 21.43 46.74 0.17
C LYS A 7 21.96 45.42 0.72
N THR A 8 22.88 44.77 0.01
CA THR A 8 23.54 43.53 0.45
C THR A 8 24.51 43.80 1.59
N VAL A 9 25.36 44.83 1.49
CA VAL A 9 26.28 45.24 2.57
C VAL A 9 25.51 45.62 3.84
N TYR A 10 24.43 46.42 3.76
CA TYR A 10 23.63 46.74 4.95
C TYR A 10 22.96 45.50 5.57
N ARG A 11 22.40 44.58 4.77
CA ARG A 11 21.90 43.27 5.26
C ARG A 11 22.99 42.39 5.85
N VAL A 12 24.22 42.49 5.37
CA VAL A 12 25.40 41.80 5.89
C VAL A 12 25.78 42.36 7.26
N LEU A 13 25.84 43.69 7.41
CA LEU A 13 26.08 44.36 8.68
C LEU A 13 25.00 44.00 9.73
N GLU A 14 23.74 43.83 9.32
CA GLU A 14 22.66 43.34 10.21
C GLU A 14 22.93 41.97 10.86
N ILE A 15 23.73 41.08 10.24
CA ILE A 15 24.11 39.78 10.83
C ILE A 15 25.07 39.96 12.03
N TYR A 16 25.82 41.06 12.03
CA TYR A 16 26.70 41.47 13.13
C TYR A 16 25.99 42.37 14.14
N LEU A 17 24.66 42.50 14.12
CA LEU A 17 23.95 43.46 14.94
C LEU A 17 23.00 42.79 15.95
N THR A 18 23.35 42.90 17.24
CA THR A 18 22.53 42.40 18.36
C THR A 18 21.57 43.48 18.86
N PRO A 19 20.27 43.17 19.08
CA PRO A 19 19.30 44.14 19.58
C PRO A 19 19.57 44.49 21.04
N LEU A 20 19.51 45.78 21.37
CA LEU A 20 19.78 46.33 22.71
C LEU A 20 18.51 46.58 23.53
N ILE A 21 17.46 47.13 22.92
CA ILE A 21 16.22 47.55 23.58
C ILE A 21 15.04 47.19 22.65
N LYS A 22 13.93 46.68 23.22
CA LYS A 22 12.73 46.25 22.47
C LYS A 22 11.47 47.10 22.68
N ASN A 23 11.40 47.93 23.73
CA ASN A 23 10.15 48.59 24.17
C ASN A 23 10.18 50.12 23.97
N ILE A 24 10.65 50.58 22.80
CA ILE A 24 10.67 51.98 22.36
C ILE A 24 10.24 51.97 20.89
N PRO A 25 9.59 53.02 20.32
CA PRO A 25 9.32 53.13 18.87
C PRO A 25 10.56 53.07 17.96
N TYR A 26 11.77 52.88 18.49
CA TYR A 26 13.00 52.69 17.74
C TYR A 26 13.73 51.45 18.25
N ARG A 27 14.16 50.56 17.35
CA ARG A 27 15.02 49.43 17.70
C ARG A 27 16.49 49.85 17.56
N TYR A 28 17.25 49.63 18.61
CA TYR A 28 18.69 49.90 18.63
C TYR A 28 19.49 48.60 18.55
N TYR A 29 20.56 48.64 17.77
CA TYR A 29 21.43 47.50 17.51
C TYR A 29 22.91 47.88 17.75
N LYS A 30 23.72 46.91 18.21
CA LYS A 30 25.18 47.05 18.42
C LYS A 30 25.97 45.87 17.83
N CYS A 31 27.24 46.08 17.53
CA CYS A 31 28.13 45.01 17.04
C CYS A 31 28.14 43.77 17.95
N LYS A 32 27.86 42.61 17.38
CA LYS A 32 27.91 41.26 17.96
C LYS A 32 29.33 40.88 18.41
N PHE A 33 30.33 41.37 17.68
CA PHE A 33 31.75 41.22 17.98
C PHE A 33 32.37 42.47 18.63
N ALA A 34 31.56 43.35 19.24
CA ALA A 34 32.03 44.52 19.99
C ALA A 34 33.14 44.19 20.99
N LYS A 35 33.05 43.05 21.69
CA LYS A 35 34.09 42.58 22.63
C LYS A 35 35.34 41.97 21.97
N LYS A 36 35.26 41.49 20.71
CA LYS A 36 36.38 40.82 20.01
C LYS A 36 37.23 41.81 19.21
N PHE A 37 36.60 42.83 18.62
CA PHE A 37 37.27 43.82 17.77
C PHE A 37 37.17 45.26 18.32
N PHE A 38 36.83 45.42 19.60
CA PHE A 38 36.55 46.72 20.25
C PHE A 38 35.56 47.59 19.46
N CYS A 39 34.61 46.93 18.79
CA CYS A 39 33.77 47.52 17.75
C CYS A 39 32.58 48.28 18.32
N ASN A 40 32.58 49.59 18.12
CA ASN A 40 31.53 50.52 18.59
C ASN A 40 30.40 50.74 17.56
N ALA A 41 30.28 49.89 16.53
CA ALA A 41 29.26 50.04 15.50
C ALA A 41 27.84 49.92 16.06
N THR A 42 26.95 50.82 15.62
CA THR A 42 25.56 50.91 16.09
C THR A 42 24.62 51.41 14.99
N LEU A 43 23.39 50.90 15.01
CA LEU A 43 22.34 51.19 14.04
C LEU A 43 20.99 51.38 14.76
N LYS A 44 20.18 52.32 14.25
CA LYS A 44 18.82 52.62 14.71
C LYS A 44 17.83 52.31 13.59
N GLU A 45 16.84 51.47 13.88
CA GLU A 45 15.70 51.19 12.99
C GLU A 45 14.48 52.01 13.48
N LEU A 46 13.87 52.77 12.57
CA LEU A 46 12.68 53.60 12.78
C LEU A 46 11.37 52.81 12.56
N PRO A 47 10.19 53.30 13.01
CA PRO A 47 8.91 52.59 12.84
C PRO A 47 8.56 52.25 11.39
N ASN A 48 8.99 53.08 10.44
CA ASN A 48 8.80 52.91 8.99
C ASN A 48 9.80 51.92 8.35
N GLY A 49 10.60 51.21 9.15
CA GLY A 49 11.64 50.29 8.67
C GLY A 49 12.91 50.97 8.12
N GLN A 50 12.97 52.31 8.13
CA GLN A 50 14.16 53.05 7.70
C GLN A 50 15.27 52.89 8.74
N LYS A 51 16.49 52.61 8.26
CA LYS A 51 17.65 52.32 9.11
C LYS A 51 18.68 53.44 9.01
N ILE A 52 19.15 53.90 10.15
CA ILE A 52 20.14 54.96 10.30
C ILE A 52 21.37 54.37 10.99
N THR A 53 22.50 54.37 10.30
CA THR A 53 23.80 53.95 10.86
C THR A 53 24.36 55.08 11.71
N ASN A 54 24.50 54.86 13.02
CA ASN A 54 25.08 55.85 13.94
C ASN A 54 26.61 55.74 14.03
N ARG A 55 27.15 54.52 13.93
CA ARG A 55 28.59 54.23 13.92
C ARG A 55 28.87 53.03 13.02
N THR A 56 29.91 53.15 12.19
CA THR A 56 30.39 52.10 11.28
C THR A 56 31.22 51.02 11.99
N HIS A 57 31.46 49.90 11.30
CA HIS A 57 32.38 48.87 11.77
C HIS A 57 33.85 49.23 11.52
N ASN A 58 34.73 48.73 12.39
CA ASN A 58 36.18 48.91 12.38
C ASN A 58 36.93 47.58 12.10
N HIS A 59 36.22 46.60 11.54
CA HIS A 59 36.72 45.28 11.20
C HIS A 59 36.00 44.80 9.94
N ASP A 60 36.62 43.91 9.18
CA ASP A 60 36.04 43.34 7.97
C ASP A 60 34.86 42.40 8.26
N VAL A 61 34.12 42.12 7.19
CA VAL A 61 33.03 41.14 7.16
C VAL A 61 33.63 39.74 7.08
N ASP A 62 33.48 38.97 8.16
CA ASP A 62 33.68 37.51 8.17
C ASP A 62 32.63 36.85 7.25
N LEU A 63 32.99 36.63 5.99
CA LEU A 63 32.13 36.05 4.96
C LEU A 63 31.61 34.65 5.33
N ASN A 64 32.34 33.90 6.17
CA ASN A 64 31.90 32.58 6.63
C ASN A 64 30.73 32.70 7.61
N VAL A 65 30.75 33.71 8.50
CA VAL A 65 29.60 34.06 9.36
C VAL A 65 28.39 34.51 8.53
N VAL A 66 28.60 35.22 7.41
CA VAL A 66 27.52 35.60 6.48
C VAL A 66 26.93 34.39 5.78
N ARG A 67 27.76 33.55 5.15
CA ARG A 67 27.34 32.32 4.45
C ARG A 67 26.63 31.36 5.41
N MET A 68 27.13 31.20 6.64
CA MET A 68 26.50 30.42 7.70
C MET A 68 25.11 30.96 8.09
N ALA A 69 24.94 32.28 8.19
CA ALA A 69 23.64 32.89 8.49
C ALA A 69 22.66 32.74 7.31
N GLN A 70 23.13 32.83 6.07
CA GLN A 70 22.33 32.58 4.86
C GLN A 70 21.89 31.10 4.79
N PHE A 71 22.81 30.16 5.00
CA PHE A 71 22.54 28.72 5.05
C PHE A 71 21.47 28.40 6.11
N LYS A 72 21.63 28.86 7.35
CA LYS A 72 20.62 28.64 8.40
C LYS A 72 19.27 29.27 8.05
N LYS A 73 19.25 30.47 7.46
CA LYS A 73 18.00 31.11 7.02
C LYS A 73 17.31 30.35 5.88
N ARG A 74 18.07 29.72 4.98
CA ARG A 74 17.54 28.83 3.93
C ARG A 74 16.95 27.55 4.54
N LEU A 75 17.67 26.91 5.45
CA LEU A 75 17.17 25.73 6.19
C LEU A 75 15.89 26.05 6.97
N GLU A 76 15.82 27.20 7.65
CA GLU A 76 14.64 27.68 8.38
C GLU A 76 13.44 27.89 7.46
N MET A 77 13.63 28.67 6.40
CA MET A 77 12.61 28.96 5.39
C MET A 77 12.05 27.67 4.79
N ARG A 78 12.93 26.81 4.23
CA ARG A 78 12.51 25.56 3.58
C ARG A 78 11.90 24.55 4.54
N SER A 79 12.35 24.49 5.80
CA SER A 79 11.70 23.63 6.81
C SER A 79 10.27 24.09 7.12
N ALA A 80 10.00 25.40 7.05
CA ALA A 80 8.69 25.99 7.27
C ALA A 80 7.77 25.94 6.04
N THR A 81 8.31 25.92 4.82
CA THR A 81 7.51 25.92 3.56
C THR A 81 7.39 24.55 2.91
N ASP A 82 8.52 23.86 2.71
CA ASP A 82 8.60 22.67 1.86
C ASP A 82 8.03 21.46 2.61
N LEU A 83 7.41 20.54 1.89
CA LEU A 83 6.83 19.33 2.47
C LEU A 83 7.84 18.16 2.56
N ILE A 84 8.99 18.26 1.88
CA ILE A 84 10.00 17.18 1.79
C ILE A 84 10.69 16.90 3.15
N PRO A 85 11.37 15.75 3.32
CA PRO A 85 12.09 15.43 4.56
C PRO A 85 13.14 16.49 4.96
N LEU A 86 13.29 16.73 6.27
CA LEU A 86 14.30 17.68 6.78
C LEU A 86 15.73 17.25 6.41
N THR A 87 15.96 15.94 6.31
CA THR A 87 17.20 15.36 5.81
C THR A 87 17.51 15.87 4.40
N GLN A 88 16.56 15.74 3.47
CA GLN A 88 16.69 16.19 2.09
C GLN A 88 16.87 17.72 1.98
N ILE A 89 16.15 18.52 2.76
CA ILE A 89 16.35 19.99 2.80
C ILE A 89 17.79 20.33 3.22
N TYR A 90 18.32 19.65 4.24
CA TYR A 90 19.71 19.85 4.65
C TYR A 90 20.67 19.43 3.53
N ASP A 91 20.49 18.25 2.94
CA ASP A 91 21.41 17.71 1.92
C ASP A 91 21.39 18.54 0.62
N GLU A 92 20.26 19.14 0.25
CA GLU A 92 20.14 20.08 -0.87
C GLU A 92 20.80 21.43 -0.58
N GLU A 93 20.48 22.07 0.55
CA GLU A 93 21.10 23.36 0.89
C GLU A 93 22.59 23.22 1.24
N ALA A 94 23.04 22.06 1.72
CA ALA A 94 24.45 21.79 1.97
C ALA A 94 25.30 21.83 0.69
N ARG A 95 24.75 21.38 -0.44
CA ARG A 95 25.39 21.52 -1.77
C ARG A 95 25.46 22.98 -2.23
N ASN A 96 24.48 23.80 -1.84
CA ASN A 96 24.45 25.24 -2.13
C ASN A 96 25.39 26.06 -1.22
N PHE A 97 25.72 25.56 -0.01
CA PHE A 97 26.53 26.25 1.00
C PHE A 97 27.62 25.33 1.61
N PRO A 98 28.54 24.75 0.81
CA PRO A 98 29.45 23.69 1.27
C PRO A 98 30.36 24.09 2.44
N GLU A 99 30.93 25.31 2.40
CA GLU A 99 31.73 25.89 3.50
C GLU A 99 30.95 26.06 4.81
N SER A 100 29.62 26.18 4.74
CA SER A 100 28.76 26.29 5.91
C SER A 100 28.30 24.91 6.39
N ALA A 101 28.08 23.97 5.48
CA ALA A 101 27.75 22.58 5.81
C ALA A 101 28.91 21.88 6.54
N SER A 102 30.16 22.09 6.11
CA SER A 102 31.35 21.57 6.79
C SER A 102 31.53 22.09 8.24
N ASN A 103 30.90 23.23 8.57
CA ASN A 103 30.97 23.88 9.88
C ASN A 103 29.64 23.82 10.67
N TYR A 104 28.59 23.17 10.14
CA TYR A 104 27.29 23.04 10.80
C TYR A 104 26.55 21.79 10.33
N THR A 105 26.73 20.70 11.08
CA THR A 105 26.27 19.37 10.70
C THR A 105 24.75 19.21 10.71
N LYS A 106 24.27 18.20 9.98
CA LYS A 106 22.87 17.77 9.90
C LYS A 106 22.21 17.58 11.27
N HIS A 107 22.92 16.94 12.21
CA HIS A 107 22.48 16.76 13.59
C HIS A 107 22.33 18.10 14.35
N SER A 108 23.29 19.02 14.17
CA SER A 108 23.21 20.38 14.74
C SER A 108 22.12 21.26 14.08
N ALA A 109 21.73 20.95 12.85
CA ALA A 109 20.64 21.61 12.12
C ALA A 109 19.25 21.08 12.49
N GLU A 110 19.13 19.78 12.82
CA GLU A 110 17.84 19.11 12.93
C GLU A 110 16.89 19.76 13.96
N SER A 111 17.35 20.07 15.18
CA SER A 111 16.48 20.65 16.22
C SER A 111 15.95 22.04 15.85
N PHE A 112 16.74 22.81 15.10
CA PHE A 112 16.40 24.12 14.55
C PHE A 112 15.39 23.99 13.40
N MET A 113 15.63 23.05 12.47
CA MET A 113 14.76 22.75 11.34
C MET A 113 13.40 22.17 11.77
N ARG A 114 13.40 21.22 12.71
CA ARG A 114 12.18 20.69 13.35
C ARG A 114 11.38 21.82 14.00
N ARG A 115 12.04 22.72 14.74
CA ARG A 115 11.38 23.88 15.36
C ARG A 115 10.76 24.84 14.33
N ALA A 116 11.48 25.17 13.26
CA ALA A 116 10.96 26.02 12.18
C ALA A 116 9.72 25.40 11.51
N ARG A 117 9.75 24.09 11.25
CA ARG A 117 8.60 23.35 10.71
C ARG A 117 7.41 23.37 11.67
N THR A 118 7.61 23.05 12.96
CA THR A 118 6.53 23.06 13.97
C THR A 118 5.93 24.45 14.18
N LEU A 119 6.75 25.51 14.24
CA LEU A 119 6.25 26.89 14.37
C LEU A 119 5.48 27.38 13.13
N SER A 120 5.69 26.75 11.97
CA SER A 120 4.96 27.06 10.73
C SER A 120 3.60 26.37 10.62
N LEU A 121 3.29 25.40 11.49
CA LEU A 121 2.09 24.57 11.43
C LEU A 121 1.19 24.83 12.66
N PRO A 122 -0.14 24.72 12.53
CA PRO A 122 -1.02 24.72 13.69
C PRO A 122 -0.78 23.46 14.56
N MET A 123 -1.25 23.49 15.80
CA MET A 123 -1.37 22.27 16.60
C MET A 123 -2.28 21.25 15.89
N ILE A 124 -2.04 19.96 16.11
CA ILE A 124 -2.85 18.90 15.49
C ILE A 124 -4.28 18.99 16.07
N PRO A 125 -5.32 19.20 15.25
CA PRO A 125 -6.69 19.37 15.71
C PRO A 125 -7.23 18.14 16.43
N GLU A 126 -8.15 18.34 17.38
CA GLU A 126 -8.85 17.27 18.10
C GLU A 126 -9.94 16.62 17.23
N THR A 127 -10.66 17.42 16.43
CA THR A 127 -11.79 16.97 15.60
C THR A 127 -11.54 17.15 14.10
N ILE A 128 -12.31 16.43 13.27
CA ILE A 128 -12.32 16.65 11.81
C ILE A 128 -12.86 18.05 11.46
N SER A 129 -13.79 18.58 12.26
CA SER A 129 -14.33 19.94 12.05
C SER A 129 -13.23 21.00 12.24
N ASP A 130 -12.38 20.87 13.26
CA ASP A 130 -11.25 21.79 13.48
C ASP A 130 -10.22 21.70 12.33
N LEU A 131 -9.97 20.50 11.81
CA LEU A 131 -9.13 20.31 10.63
C LEU A 131 -9.71 21.00 9.40
N ALA A 132 -11.02 20.87 9.17
CA ALA A 132 -11.70 21.56 8.09
C ALA A 132 -11.62 23.09 8.24
N ASN A 133 -11.81 23.62 9.46
CA ASN A 133 -11.65 25.05 9.76
C ASN A 133 -10.24 25.56 9.46
N LEU A 134 -9.19 24.77 9.73
CA LEU A 134 -7.80 25.12 9.38
C LEU A 134 -7.52 25.12 7.86
N PHE A 135 -8.27 24.35 7.06
CA PHE A 135 -8.25 24.48 5.60
C PHE A 135 -9.04 25.70 5.12
N ILE A 136 -10.25 25.91 5.63
CA ILE A 136 -11.14 27.04 5.25
C ILE A 136 -10.49 28.40 5.58
N ALA A 137 -9.78 28.50 6.71
CA ALA A 137 -9.03 29.71 7.08
C ALA A 137 -7.69 29.89 6.32
N GLY A 138 -7.34 28.95 5.43
CA GLY A 138 -6.16 29.03 4.57
C GLY A 138 -4.83 28.62 5.21
N ASN A 139 -4.81 28.31 6.52
CA ASN A 139 -3.59 27.92 7.24
C ASN A 139 -2.88 26.70 6.63
N LEU A 140 -3.62 25.83 5.95
CA LEU A 140 -3.15 24.57 5.37
C LEU A 140 -2.97 24.59 3.83
N ASN A 141 -3.05 25.76 3.19
CA ASN A 141 -2.97 25.89 1.70
C ASN A 141 -1.66 25.36 1.07
N ARG A 142 -0.60 25.12 1.87
CA ARG A 142 0.62 24.44 1.42
C ARG A 142 0.39 22.99 0.96
N TYR A 143 -0.71 22.37 1.40
CA TYR A 143 -1.13 21.05 0.92
C TYR A 143 -1.93 21.24 -0.38
N SER A 144 -1.19 21.49 -1.45
CA SER A 144 -1.70 21.72 -2.80
C SER A 144 -0.96 20.89 -3.84
N VAL A 145 -1.64 20.60 -4.95
CA VAL A 145 -1.15 19.83 -6.11
C VAL A 145 -1.57 20.58 -7.36
N ASP A 146 -0.67 20.73 -8.32
CA ASP A 146 -0.88 21.49 -9.57
C ASP A 146 -1.44 22.92 -9.36
N GLY A 147 -1.09 23.53 -8.22
CA GLY A 147 -1.56 24.87 -7.81
C GLY A 147 -2.88 24.91 -7.05
N GLU A 148 -3.57 23.77 -6.90
CA GLU A 148 -4.88 23.66 -6.25
C GLU A 148 -4.78 23.02 -4.86
N VAL A 149 -5.47 23.55 -3.85
CA VAL A 149 -5.51 22.96 -2.50
C VAL A 149 -6.22 21.61 -2.55
N VAL A 150 -5.65 20.57 -1.91
CA VAL A 150 -6.17 19.20 -2.03
C VAL A 150 -7.46 18.97 -1.24
N TYR A 151 -7.71 19.75 -0.18
CA TYR A 151 -8.98 19.76 0.53
C TYR A 151 -10.11 20.26 -0.38
N LYS A 152 -11.23 19.53 -0.41
CA LYS A 152 -12.45 19.93 -1.13
C LYS A 152 -13.59 20.30 -0.19
N GLY A 153 -13.80 19.49 0.85
CA GLY A 153 -14.88 19.73 1.80
C GLY A 153 -14.83 18.84 3.03
N CYS A 154 -15.62 19.23 4.02
CA CYS A 154 -15.96 18.43 5.18
C CYS A 154 -17.48 18.21 5.15
N VAL A 155 -17.91 16.97 5.36
CA VAL A 155 -19.33 16.59 5.40
C VAL A 155 -19.65 16.03 6.79
N GLN A 156 -20.91 16.21 7.20
CA GLN A 156 -21.46 15.61 8.41
C GLN A 156 -22.61 14.67 8.01
N ASP A 157 -22.69 13.51 8.64
CA ASP A 157 -23.81 12.57 8.45
C ASP A 157 -24.97 12.83 9.43
N THR A 158 -26.08 12.11 9.22
CA THR A 158 -27.30 12.24 10.05
C THR A 158 -27.10 11.82 11.51
N ASN A 159 -25.99 11.16 11.85
CA ASN A 159 -25.62 10.77 13.21
C ASN A 159 -24.55 11.73 13.80
N GLY A 160 -24.30 12.86 13.14
CA GLY A 160 -23.35 13.88 13.56
C GLY A 160 -21.88 13.55 13.30
N LYS A 161 -21.57 12.45 12.59
CA LYS A 161 -20.19 12.03 12.29
C LYS A 161 -19.62 12.78 11.10
N PHE A 162 -18.35 13.17 11.20
CA PHE A 162 -17.68 13.95 10.16
C PHE A 162 -16.87 13.08 9.20
N SER A 163 -16.63 13.61 8.01
CA SER A 163 -15.70 13.05 7.03
C SER A 163 -15.09 14.16 6.19
N ILE A 164 -13.80 14.09 5.90
CA ILE A 164 -13.05 15.11 5.18
C ILE A 164 -12.52 14.56 3.85
N VAL A 165 -12.80 15.29 2.77
CA VAL A 165 -12.61 14.84 1.38
C VAL A 165 -11.45 15.59 0.74
N PHE A 166 -10.52 14.83 0.16
CA PHE A 166 -9.36 15.32 -0.57
C PHE A 166 -9.33 14.80 -2.01
N ALA A 167 -8.95 15.67 -2.95
CA ALA A 167 -8.76 15.35 -4.37
C ALA A 167 -7.86 16.40 -5.05
N SER A 168 -7.48 16.14 -6.30
CA SER A 168 -7.02 17.17 -7.22
C SER A 168 -8.02 17.25 -8.38
N GLN A 169 -8.60 18.42 -8.63
CA GLN A 169 -9.62 18.59 -9.65
C GLN A 169 -9.02 18.60 -11.06
N SER A 170 -7.74 19.02 -11.21
CA SER A 170 -6.96 18.81 -12.43
C SER A 170 -6.78 17.32 -12.72
N LEU A 171 -6.34 16.53 -11.73
CA LEU A 171 -6.19 15.08 -11.84
C LEU A 171 -7.51 14.40 -12.21
N ILE A 172 -8.62 14.73 -11.52
CA ILE A 172 -9.95 14.20 -11.84
C ILE A 172 -10.33 14.54 -13.28
N THR A 173 -10.23 15.81 -13.68
CA THR A 173 -10.66 16.26 -15.01
C THR A 173 -9.87 15.57 -16.11
N ASN A 174 -8.53 15.52 -15.99
CA ASN A 174 -7.66 14.86 -16.94
C ASN A 174 -7.93 13.36 -17.01
N ALA A 175 -7.98 12.68 -15.86
CA ALA A 175 -8.20 11.24 -15.79
C ALA A 175 -9.54 10.82 -16.39
N LEU A 176 -10.62 11.58 -16.15
CA LEU A 176 -11.96 11.29 -16.66
C LEU A 176 -12.11 11.44 -18.18
N THR A 177 -11.20 12.14 -18.88
CA THR A 177 -11.19 12.15 -20.35
C THR A 177 -10.89 10.75 -20.92
N MET A 178 -10.12 9.93 -20.19
CA MET A 178 -9.71 8.57 -20.58
C MET A 178 -10.48 7.48 -19.81
N CYS A 179 -10.76 7.70 -18.52
CA CYS A 179 -11.50 6.81 -17.62
C CYS A 179 -13.01 6.81 -17.95
N LYS A 180 -13.37 6.11 -19.03
CA LYS A 180 -14.69 6.26 -19.64
C LYS A 180 -15.82 5.45 -18.99
N ARG A 181 -15.55 4.36 -18.23
CA ARG A 181 -16.60 3.36 -17.88
C ARG A 181 -16.51 2.61 -16.55
N GLU A 182 -15.37 2.55 -15.86
CA GLU A 182 -15.21 1.74 -14.63
C GLU A 182 -14.82 2.63 -13.44
N LEU A 183 -15.51 2.47 -12.31
CA LEU A 183 -15.19 3.05 -11.01
C LEU A 183 -14.88 1.90 -10.04
N HIS A 184 -13.78 2.02 -9.31
CA HIS A 184 -13.42 1.09 -8.25
C HIS A 184 -13.41 1.81 -6.89
N ALA A 185 -13.86 1.13 -5.84
CA ALA A 185 -13.96 1.69 -4.49
C ALA A 185 -13.46 0.68 -3.45
N ASP A 186 -12.67 1.14 -2.49
CA ASP A 186 -12.11 0.34 -1.40
C ASP A 186 -11.70 1.24 -0.21
N ALA A 187 -11.62 0.68 1.00
CA ALA A 187 -11.39 1.43 2.25
C ALA A 187 -10.36 0.75 3.18
N THR A 188 -9.50 1.56 3.80
CA THR A 188 -8.42 1.10 4.70
C THR A 188 -8.47 1.81 6.05
N PHE A 189 -8.35 1.04 7.13
CA PHE A 189 -8.33 1.47 8.54
C PHE A 189 -6.89 1.75 9.01
N ARG A 190 -5.90 1.02 8.49
CA ARG A 190 -4.48 1.10 8.88
C ARG A 190 -3.81 2.41 8.48
N ILE A 191 -4.33 3.06 7.45
CA ILE A 191 -3.70 4.18 6.74
C ILE A 191 -4.45 5.49 7.02
N VAL A 192 -4.84 5.69 8.28
CA VAL A 192 -5.49 6.92 8.77
C VAL A 192 -4.65 7.57 9.86
N PRO A 193 -4.56 8.91 9.93
CA PRO A 193 -3.90 9.58 11.06
C PRO A 193 -4.49 9.19 12.42
N SER A 194 -3.65 9.12 13.45
CA SER A 194 -4.11 8.84 14.83
C SER A 194 -4.87 10.01 15.47
N LYS A 195 -4.74 11.22 14.93
CA LYS A 195 -5.40 12.44 15.42
C LYS A 195 -5.64 13.44 14.26
N PRO A 196 -6.85 14.02 14.10
CA PRO A 196 -8.09 13.69 14.82
C PRO A 196 -8.52 12.24 14.59
N LYS A 197 -9.45 11.70 15.40
CA LYS A 197 -9.76 10.26 15.37
C LYS A 197 -10.56 9.87 14.12
N PHE A 198 -9.85 9.42 13.10
CA PHE A 198 -10.44 8.75 11.94
C PHE A 198 -10.68 7.26 12.22
N TYR A 199 -11.67 6.69 11.53
CA TYR A 199 -11.93 5.26 11.51
C TYR A 199 -11.33 4.62 10.24
N GLN A 200 -11.54 5.22 9.07
CA GLN A 200 -11.07 4.70 7.78
C GLN A 200 -10.73 5.80 6.76
N LEU A 201 -9.96 5.41 5.75
CA LEU A 201 -9.68 6.13 4.51
C LEU A 201 -10.39 5.40 3.37
N LEU A 202 -11.51 5.94 2.90
CA LEU A 202 -12.17 5.51 1.66
C LEU A 202 -11.41 6.08 0.45
N THR A 203 -11.18 5.25 -0.54
CA THR A 203 -10.52 5.62 -1.81
C THR A 203 -11.41 5.29 -3.01
N LEU A 204 -11.54 6.23 -3.95
CA LEU A 204 -12.26 6.03 -5.21
C LEU A 204 -11.30 6.19 -6.39
N HIS A 205 -11.31 5.20 -7.28
CA HIS A 205 -10.37 5.08 -8.39
C HIS A 205 -11.09 4.97 -9.73
N GLY A 206 -10.65 5.76 -10.70
CA GLY A 206 -10.97 5.58 -12.10
C GLY A 206 -9.99 4.59 -12.75
N ILE A 207 -10.46 3.84 -13.75
CA ILE A 207 -9.58 2.93 -14.51
C ILE A 207 -9.30 3.49 -15.90
N ILE A 208 -8.01 3.71 -16.20
CA ILE A 208 -7.49 4.07 -17.51
C ILE A 208 -6.74 2.87 -18.07
N GLU A 209 -7.24 2.25 -19.13
CA GLU A 209 -6.66 1.05 -19.75
C GLU A 209 -6.47 -0.10 -18.75
N ASN A 210 -5.25 -0.30 -18.24
CA ASN A 210 -4.89 -1.26 -17.17
C ASN A 210 -4.50 -0.61 -15.84
N HIS A 211 -4.46 0.72 -15.78
CA HIS A 211 -3.98 1.50 -14.64
C HIS A 211 -5.15 1.91 -13.74
N SER A 212 -4.99 1.71 -12.43
CA SER A 212 -5.89 2.24 -11.41
C SER A 212 -5.42 3.63 -10.97
N ILE A 213 -6.27 4.63 -11.18
CA ILE A 213 -5.97 6.05 -10.95
C ILE A 213 -6.82 6.54 -9.78
N PRO A 214 -6.23 6.79 -8.58
CA PRO A 214 -6.99 7.39 -7.49
C PRO A 214 -7.48 8.78 -7.87
N LEU A 215 -8.78 9.01 -7.68
CA LEU A 215 -9.47 10.27 -7.99
C LEU A 215 -9.79 11.05 -6.71
N VAL A 216 -10.30 10.35 -5.69
CA VAL A 216 -10.81 10.94 -4.44
C VAL A 216 -10.44 10.09 -3.24
N TYR A 217 -10.15 10.77 -2.13
CA TYR A 217 -9.82 10.22 -0.83
C TYR A 217 -10.75 10.83 0.22
N ALA A 218 -11.34 10.03 1.09
CA ALA A 218 -12.15 10.53 2.19
C ALA A 218 -11.72 9.87 3.51
N LEU A 219 -11.24 10.68 4.46
CA LEU A 219 -11.02 10.22 5.83
C LEU A 219 -12.33 10.37 6.62
N MET A 220 -12.79 9.28 7.24
CA MET A 220 -14.15 9.16 7.80
C MET A 220 -14.14 8.75 9.28
N GLU A 221 -15.04 9.30 10.10
CA GLU A 221 -15.25 8.88 11.51
C GLU A 221 -16.02 7.55 11.67
N SER A 222 -16.64 7.02 10.62
CA SER A 222 -17.45 5.78 10.70
C SER A 222 -17.70 5.14 9.33
N LYS A 223 -17.88 3.81 9.30
CA LYS A 223 -18.31 3.01 8.12
C LYS A 223 -19.84 2.82 8.00
N LYS A 224 -20.65 3.59 8.75
CA LYS A 224 -22.12 3.44 8.67
C LYS A 224 -22.67 3.93 7.32
N LYS A 225 -23.80 3.36 6.87
CA LYS A 225 -24.42 3.75 5.58
C LYS A 225 -24.66 5.26 5.47
N CYS A 226 -25.11 5.92 6.54
CA CYS A 226 -25.27 7.37 6.59
C CYS A 226 -23.98 8.15 6.30
N SER A 227 -22.83 7.67 6.80
CA SER A 227 -21.50 8.27 6.60
C SER A 227 -21.08 8.14 5.13
N TYR A 228 -21.25 6.96 4.54
CA TYR A 228 -21.09 6.77 3.09
C TYR A 228 -22.07 7.61 2.27
N GLN A 229 -23.32 7.77 2.72
CA GLN A 229 -24.33 8.56 2.01
C GLN A 229 -23.96 10.04 1.96
N ALA A 230 -23.45 10.61 3.05
CA ALA A 230 -22.96 11.99 3.09
C ALA A 230 -21.74 12.18 2.18
N VAL A 231 -20.74 11.30 2.29
CA VAL A 231 -19.50 11.36 1.49
C VAL A 231 -19.78 11.17 0.00
N LEU A 232 -20.53 10.14 -0.40
CA LEU A 232 -20.78 9.85 -1.81
C LEU A 232 -21.74 10.87 -2.46
N SER A 233 -22.68 11.46 -1.72
CA SER A 233 -23.48 12.61 -2.20
C SER A 233 -22.58 13.79 -2.55
N TYR A 234 -21.69 14.17 -1.63
CA TYR A 234 -20.75 15.28 -1.85
C TYR A 234 -19.82 14.99 -3.03
N ILE A 235 -19.23 13.79 -3.10
CA ILE A 235 -18.34 13.41 -4.20
C ILE A 235 -19.08 13.42 -5.54
N LYS A 236 -20.28 12.83 -5.62
CA LYS A 236 -21.07 12.79 -6.86
C LYS A 236 -21.52 14.20 -7.28
N THR A 237 -21.91 15.07 -6.36
CA THR A 237 -22.39 16.41 -6.71
C THR A 237 -21.27 17.41 -7.02
N GLN A 238 -20.19 17.42 -6.23
CA GLN A 238 -19.15 18.45 -6.32
C GLN A 238 -17.95 18.05 -7.19
N LEU A 239 -17.53 16.78 -7.16
CA LEU A 239 -16.27 16.34 -7.78
C LEU A 239 -16.49 15.53 -9.06
N LEU A 240 -17.54 14.70 -9.08
CA LEU A 240 -17.84 13.74 -10.15
C LEU A 240 -19.25 13.93 -10.81
N PRO A 241 -19.79 15.17 -11.00
CA PRO A 241 -21.18 15.37 -11.45
C PRO A 241 -21.50 14.66 -12.76
N ASN A 242 -20.69 14.89 -13.79
CA ASN A 242 -20.88 14.33 -15.13
C ASN A 242 -20.37 12.88 -15.27
N PHE A 243 -19.70 12.33 -14.25
CA PHE A 243 -19.15 10.98 -14.32
C PHE A 243 -20.22 9.92 -14.03
N ASN A 244 -20.53 9.12 -15.04
CA ASN A 244 -21.54 8.06 -14.98
C ASN A 244 -20.89 6.73 -15.40
N PRO A 245 -20.26 5.98 -14.46
CA PRO A 245 -19.65 4.69 -14.76
C PRO A 245 -20.71 3.68 -15.21
N ARG A 246 -20.30 2.71 -16.03
CA ARG A 246 -21.13 1.55 -16.40
C ARG A 246 -20.90 0.35 -15.48
N LYS A 247 -19.81 0.36 -14.72
CA LYS A 247 -19.44 -0.70 -13.78
C LYS A 247 -18.87 -0.08 -12.51
N ILE A 248 -19.29 -0.63 -11.38
CA ILE A 248 -18.65 -0.39 -10.08
C ILE A 248 -18.11 -1.71 -9.58
N LEU A 249 -16.80 -1.76 -9.29
CA LEU A 249 -16.18 -2.86 -8.57
C LEU A 249 -15.82 -2.40 -7.16
N THR A 250 -16.28 -3.15 -6.18
CA THR A 250 -15.97 -2.94 -4.77
C THR A 250 -15.96 -4.31 -4.09
N ASP A 251 -15.79 -4.34 -2.78
CA ASP A 251 -15.88 -5.55 -1.99
C ASP A 251 -17.36 -5.95 -1.76
N PHE A 252 -17.66 -6.60 -0.63
CA PHE A 252 -19.02 -6.99 -0.26
C PHE A 252 -19.55 -6.25 0.99
N GLU A 253 -18.89 -5.17 1.43
CA GLU A 253 -19.41 -4.32 2.50
C GLU A 253 -20.74 -3.68 2.07
N THR A 254 -21.83 -4.10 2.69
CA THR A 254 -23.19 -3.65 2.37
C THR A 254 -23.37 -2.14 2.45
N GLY A 255 -22.65 -1.46 3.35
CA GLY A 255 -22.69 -0.01 3.56
C GLY A 255 -22.25 0.76 2.31
N LEU A 256 -20.98 0.59 1.91
CA LEU A 256 -20.42 1.17 0.70
C LEU A 256 -21.11 0.65 -0.57
N SER A 257 -21.31 -0.67 -0.67
CA SER A 257 -21.73 -1.36 -1.89
C SER A 257 -23.21 -1.15 -2.27
N LYS A 258 -24.11 -0.88 -1.30
CA LYS A 258 -25.46 -0.36 -1.59
C LYS A 258 -25.42 1.13 -1.93
N THR A 259 -24.68 1.94 -1.17
CA THR A 259 -24.66 3.40 -1.36
C THR A 259 -24.06 3.82 -2.70
N LEU A 260 -23.05 3.10 -3.20
CA LEU A 260 -22.53 3.27 -4.55
C LEU A 260 -23.57 2.97 -5.64
N GLN A 261 -24.43 1.96 -5.43
CA GLN A 261 -25.52 1.67 -6.35
C GLN A 261 -26.61 2.77 -6.31
N ASP A 262 -26.90 3.33 -5.14
CA ASP A 262 -27.88 4.41 -4.95
C ASP A 262 -27.49 5.69 -5.72
N TYR A 263 -26.20 6.07 -5.73
CA TYR A 263 -25.71 7.27 -6.45
C TYR A 263 -25.31 7.04 -7.92
N PHE A 264 -25.13 5.78 -8.32
CA PHE A 264 -24.80 5.41 -9.70
C PHE A 264 -25.74 4.28 -10.20
N PRO A 265 -27.07 4.51 -10.26
CA PRO A 265 -28.05 3.46 -10.54
C PRO A 265 -27.90 2.81 -11.93
N SER A 266 -27.29 3.50 -12.90
CA SER A 266 -26.97 2.97 -14.23
C SER A 266 -25.73 2.06 -14.28
N ALA A 267 -24.94 1.99 -13.19
CA ALA A 267 -23.75 1.17 -13.13
C ALA A 267 -24.09 -0.26 -12.68
N ARG A 268 -23.57 -1.28 -13.37
CA ARG A 268 -23.59 -2.64 -12.83
C ARG A 268 -22.60 -2.76 -11.67
N ARG A 269 -23.08 -3.01 -10.46
CA ARG A 269 -22.25 -3.50 -9.36
C ARG A 269 -21.68 -4.90 -9.70
N VAL A 270 -20.39 -5.09 -9.46
CA VAL A 270 -19.65 -6.34 -9.61
C VAL A 270 -18.81 -6.54 -8.35
N GLY A 271 -18.92 -7.70 -7.70
CA GLY A 271 -18.14 -8.01 -6.50
C GLY A 271 -16.70 -8.44 -6.77
N CYS A 272 -15.86 -8.41 -5.74
CA CYS A 272 -14.47 -8.84 -5.80
C CYS A 272 -14.31 -10.36 -5.62
N TRP A 273 -13.91 -11.10 -6.65
CA TRP A 273 -13.68 -12.55 -6.58
C TRP A 273 -12.59 -12.95 -5.56
N PHE A 274 -11.63 -12.07 -5.29
CA PHE A 274 -10.60 -12.29 -4.28
C PHE A 274 -11.20 -12.27 -2.87
N HIS A 275 -11.96 -11.23 -2.51
CA HIS A 275 -12.66 -11.14 -1.20
C HIS A 275 -13.70 -12.26 -1.04
N HIS A 276 -14.36 -12.70 -2.11
CA HIS A 276 -15.20 -13.91 -2.10
C HIS A 276 -14.40 -15.15 -1.69
N ASN A 277 -13.28 -15.43 -2.36
CA ASN A 277 -12.49 -16.64 -2.08
C ASN A 277 -11.90 -16.61 -0.67
N GLN A 278 -11.47 -15.43 -0.22
CA GLN A 278 -10.98 -15.19 1.13
C GLN A 278 -12.07 -15.46 2.17
N ALA A 279 -13.27 -14.88 2.03
CA ALA A 279 -14.38 -15.11 2.97
C ALA A 279 -14.90 -16.56 2.95
N VAL A 280 -14.91 -17.23 1.79
CA VAL A 280 -15.18 -18.68 1.68
C VAL A 280 -14.11 -19.50 2.41
N TRP A 281 -12.83 -19.12 2.33
CA TRP A 281 -11.76 -19.75 3.10
C TRP A 281 -11.92 -19.53 4.61
N LYS A 282 -12.13 -18.28 5.06
CA LYS A 282 -12.35 -17.94 6.48
C LYS A 282 -13.52 -18.74 7.05
N LYS A 283 -14.66 -18.83 6.34
CA LYS A 283 -15.81 -19.60 6.81
C LYS A 283 -15.59 -21.11 6.79
N MET A 284 -14.83 -21.65 5.82
CA MET A 284 -14.40 -23.05 5.82
C MET A 284 -13.55 -23.37 7.07
N LYS A 285 -12.56 -22.53 7.39
CA LYS A 285 -11.71 -22.64 8.58
C LYS A 285 -12.53 -22.54 9.87
N SER A 286 -13.44 -21.56 9.97
CA SER A 286 -14.29 -21.36 11.17
C SER A 286 -15.32 -22.48 11.40
N LEU A 287 -15.65 -23.26 10.37
CA LEU A 287 -16.56 -24.41 10.45
C LEU A 287 -15.83 -25.74 10.72
N GLY A 288 -14.54 -25.70 11.07
CA GLY A 288 -13.75 -26.87 11.44
C GLY A 288 -13.27 -27.73 10.26
N TYR A 289 -13.54 -27.33 9.01
CA TYR A 289 -13.24 -28.16 7.84
C TYR A 289 -11.76 -28.17 7.39
N LEU A 290 -10.84 -27.51 8.12
CA LEU A 290 -9.43 -27.36 7.72
C LEU A 290 -8.73 -28.72 7.55
N ASN A 291 -8.83 -29.60 8.54
CA ASN A 291 -8.19 -30.92 8.51
C ASN A 291 -8.77 -31.78 7.38
N LEU A 292 -10.11 -31.82 7.25
CA LEU A 292 -10.80 -32.50 6.15
C LEU A 292 -10.34 -32.00 4.76
N VAL A 293 -10.13 -30.69 4.60
CA VAL A 293 -9.63 -30.09 3.36
C VAL A 293 -8.13 -30.37 3.12
N ASN A 294 -7.36 -30.60 4.17
CA ASN A 294 -5.94 -30.97 4.07
C ASN A 294 -5.74 -32.45 3.73
N GLU A 295 -6.47 -33.33 4.41
CA GLU A 295 -6.31 -34.79 4.33
C GLU A 295 -7.08 -35.41 3.16
N ASN A 296 -8.22 -34.82 2.76
CA ASN A 296 -9.08 -35.38 1.72
C ASN A 296 -9.08 -34.54 0.42
N GLN A 297 -8.45 -35.09 -0.62
CA GLN A 297 -8.36 -34.47 -1.95
C GLN A 297 -9.73 -34.18 -2.60
N HIS A 298 -10.80 -34.91 -2.24
CA HIS A 298 -12.15 -34.64 -2.73
C HIS A 298 -12.83 -33.50 -1.96
N ALA A 299 -12.54 -33.32 -0.66
CA ALA A 299 -12.95 -32.13 0.09
C ALA A 299 -12.21 -30.87 -0.42
N LEU A 300 -10.90 -30.97 -0.64
CA LEU A 300 -10.09 -29.93 -1.28
C LEU A 300 -10.64 -29.52 -2.66
N ASN A 301 -10.96 -30.50 -3.50
CA ASN A 301 -11.58 -30.25 -4.80
C ASN A 301 -13.01 -29.68 -4.68
N THR A 302 -13.75 -30.01 -3.62
CA THR A 302 -15.05 -29.40 -3.31
C THR A 302 -14.89 -27.92 -2.98
N LEU A 303 -13.99 -27.56 -2.06
CA LEU A 303 -13.69 -26.17 -1.70
C LEU A 303 -13.22 -25.35 -2.91
N ARG A 304 -12.25 -25.86 -3.67
CA ARG A 304 -11.75 -25.18 -4.89
C ARG A 304 -12.83 -25.01 -5.95
N ARG A 305 -13.85 -25.90 -6.01
CA ARG A 305 -15.02 -25.74 -6.87
C ARG A 305 -16.00 -24.67 -6.37
N ILE A 306 -16.20 -24.52 -5.05
CA ILE A 306 -16.98 -23.42 -4.46
C ILE A 306 -16.34 -22.06 -4.80
N MET A 307 -15.01 -21.95 -4.61
CA MET A 307 -14.26 -20.72 -4.91
C MET A 307 -14.40 -20.25 -6.38
N VAL A 308 -14.69 -21.13 -7.33
CA VAL A 308 -14.81 -20.76 -8.76
C VAL A 308 -16.25 -20.61 -9.27
N LEU A 309 -17.26 -20.74 -8.39
CA LEU A 309 -18.66 -20.42 -8.72
C LEU A 309 -18.85 -19.00 -9.29
N PRO A 310 -18.19 -17.93 -8.78
CA PRO A 310 -18.27 -16.57 -9.35
C PRO A 310 -17.85 -16.44 -10.82
N LEU A 311 -17.11 -17.41 -11.37
CA LEU A 311 -16.71 -17.40 -12.78
C LEU A 311 -17.83 -17.82 -13.73
N LEU A 312 -18.89 -18.46 -13.22
CA LEU A 312 -20.08 -18.80 -13.98
C LEU A 312 -20.94 -17.56 -14.28
N PRO A 313 -21.71 -17.56 -15.40
CA PRO A 313 -22.86 -16.68 -15.58
C PRO A 313 -23.80 -16.72 -14.35
N GLY A 314 -24.37 -15.58 -13.96
CA GLY A 314 -25.18 -15.45 -12.74
C GLY A 314 -26.35 -16.43 -12.68
N ASP A 315 -27.05 -16.60 -13.80
CA ASP A 315 -28.10 -17.60 -14.03
C ASP A 315 -27.63 -19.06 -13.76
N LYS A 316 -26.35 -19.35 -14.03
CA LYS A 316 -25.75 -20.67 -13.87
C LYS A 316 -25.13 -20.92 -12.49
N ILE A 317 -24.95 -19.91 -11.63
CA ILE A 317 -24.33 -20.09 -10.30
C ILE A 317 -25.12 -21.09 -9.44
N ASN A 318 -26.46 -20.99 -9.42
CA ASN A 318 -27.33 -21.92 -8.72
C ASN A 318 -27.18 -23.38 -9.22
N GLN A 319 -27.06 -23.56 -10.54
CA GLN A 319 -26.82 -24.89 -11.13
C GLN A 319 -25.40 -25.38 -10.83
N GLY A 320 -24.42 -24.47 -10.77
CA GLY A 320 -23.06 -24.71 -10.32
C GLY A 320 -23.00 -25.27 -8.91
N LEU A 321 -23.61 -24.58 -7.92
CA LEU A 321 -23.58 -25.05 -6.54
C LEU A 321 -24.27 -26.41 -6.38
N ARG A 322 -25.38 -26.66 -7.07
CA ARG A 322 -26.02 -27.99 -7.13
C ARG A 322 -25.07 -29.05 -7.71
N SER A 323 -24.23 -28.69 -8.68
CA SER A 323 -23.19 -29.57 -9.20
C SER A 323 -22.07 -29.84 -8.20
N VAL A 324 -21.69 -28.85 -7.38
CA VAL A 324 -20.69 -29.03 -6.30
C VAL A 324 -21.26 -29.88 -5.15
N LYS A 325 -22.50 -29.63 -4.70
CA LYS A 325 -23.22 -30.49 -3.75
C LYS A 325 -23.30 -31.94 -4.25
N ARG A 326 -23.54 -32.17 -5.56
CA ARG A 326 -23.53 -33.51 -6.16
C ARG A 326 -22.13 -34.13 -6.21
N TYR A 327 -21.09 -33.36 -6.54
CA TYR A 327 -19.70 -33.83 -6.52
C TYR A 327 -19.31 -34.27 -5.11
N ALA A 328 -19.59 -33.47 -4.08
CA ALA A 328 -19.31 -33.81 -2.69
C ALA A 328 -19.98 -35.13 -2.26
N ARG A 329 -21.29 -35.27 -2.50
CA ARG A 329 -22.08 -36.49 -2.20
C ARG A 329 -21.63 -37.74 -2.97
N ARG A 330 -21.02 -37.59 -4.15
CA ARG A 330 -20.47 -38.72 -4.94
C ARG A 330 -19.13 -39.25 -4.41
N ASN A 331 -18.51 -38.57 -3.45
CA ASN A 331 -17.21 -38.90 -2.86
C ASN A 331 -17.29 -38.81 -1.33
N ASP A 332 -18.49 -38.99 -0.76
CA ASP A 332 -18.80 -39.02 0.67
C ASP A 332 -18.34 -37.81 1.51
N ILE A 333 -18.22 -36.64 0.86
CA ILE A 333 -17.80 -35.39 1.50
C ILE A 333 -19.00 -34.65 2.12
N ASN A 334 -19.03 -34.57 3.44
CA ASN A 334 -19.99 -33.75 4.18
C ASN A 334 -19.40 -32.35 4.49
N MET A 335 -19.87 -31.33 3.78
CA MET A 335 -19.58 -29.90 4.05
C MET A 335 -20.88 -29.08 4.13
N ASN A 336 -21.96 -29.65 4.66
CA ASN A 336 -23.30 -29.05 4.61
C ASN A 336 -23.35 -27.63 5.20
N LEU A 337 -22.70 -27.36 6.33
CA LEU A 337 -22.68 -26.03 6.95
C LEU A 337 -22.05 -24.95 6.03
N LEU A 338 -21.01 -25.32 5.27
CA LEU A 338 -20.37 -24.42 4.30
C LEU A 338 -21.26 -24.17 3.08
N PHE A 339 -22.01 -25.19 2.64
CA PHE A 339 -22.99 -25.03 1.56
C PHE A 339 -24.19 -24.17 1.97
N ASP A 340 -24.70 -24.33 3.19
CA ASP A 340 -25.85 -23.59 3.69
C ASP A 340 -25.51 -22.12 3.94
N TYR A 341 -24.29 -21.84 4.44
CA TYR A 341 -23.70 -20.50 4.41
C TYR A 341 -23.67 -19.93 2.98
N TYR A 342 -23.26 -20.73 1.98
CA TYR A 342 -23.18 -20.25 0.59
C TYR A 342 -24.55 -19.90 0.00
N GLU A 343 -25.59 -20.70 0.27
CA GLU A 343 -26.94 -20.41 -0.20
C GLU A 343 -27.54 -19.19 0.51
N ARG A 344 -27.38 -19.07 1.83
CA ARG A 344 -27.90 -17.94 2.61
C ARG A 344 -27.18 -16.63 2.32
N PHE A 345 -25.84 -16.63 2.28
CA PHE A 345 -25.06 -15.40 2.13
C PHE A 345 -24.82 -15.06 0.65
N TRP A 346 -24.12 -15.93 -0.09
CA TRP A 346 -23.67 -15.60 -1.45
C TRP A 346 -24.79 -15.61 -2.49
N ILE A 347 -25.75 -16.52 -2.38
CA ILE A 347 -26.86 -16.60 -3.33
C ILE A 347 -28.03 -15.70 -2.92
N ALA A 348 -28.55 -15.81 -1.68
CA ALA A 348 -29.74 -15.08 -1.26
C ALA A 348 -29.47 -13.61 -0.81
N LYS A 349 -28.39 -13.33 -0.08
CA LYS A 349 -28.10 -11.97 0.44
C LYS A 349 -27.30 -11.09 -0.52
N VAL A 350 -26.26 -11.63 -1.18
CA VAL A 350 -25.41 -10.90 -2.14
C VAL A 350 -26.01 -10.87 -3.56
N GLY A 351 -26.62 -11.97 -4.00
CA GLY A 351 -27.25 -12.09 -5.31
C GLY A 351 -26.27 -12.50 -6.43
N CYS A 352 -26.72 -13.43 -7.28
CA CYS A 352 -25.87 -14.06 -8.30
C CYS A 352 -25.30 -13.08 -9.35
N ASP A 353 -26.00 -12.00 -9.69
CA ASP A 353 -25.53 -11.00 -10.67
C ASP A 353 -24.40 -10.11 -10.14
N VAL A 354 -24.36 -9.90 -8.82
CA VAL A 354 -23.28 -9.18 -8.12
C VAL A 354 -22.07 -10.09 -7.95
N LEU A 355 -22.33 -11.33 -7.55
CA LEU A 355 -21.36 -12.39 -7.35
C LEU A 355 -20.65 -12.81 -8.66
N SER A 356 -21.35 -12.77 -9.79
CA SER A 356 -20.83 -13.22 -11.09
C SER A 356 -19.81 -12.25 -11.70
N VAL A 357 -18.53 -12.60 -11.61
CA VAL A 357 -17.41 -11.98 -12.34
C VAL A 357 -17.22 -12.60 -13.75
N HIS A 358 -18.24 -13.28 -14.27
CA HIS A 358 -18.27 -13.81 -15.64
C HIS A 358 -18.06 -12.70 -16.69
N ASN A 359 -17.23 -13.00 -17.69
CA ASN A 359 -16.77 -12.09 -18.74
C ASN A 359 -16.18 -10.74 -18.26
N GLN A 360 -15.81 -10.60 -16.99
CA GLN A 360 -15.11 -9.42 -16.51
C GLN A 360 -13.60 -9.51 -16.82
N PRO A 361 -12.97 -8.45 -17.36
CA PRO A 361 -11.52 -8.40 -17.56
C PRO A 361 -10.81 -8.29 -16.20
N ARG A 362 -11.37 -7.48 -15.28
CA ARG A 362 -10.97 -7.38 -13.87
C ARG A 362 -11.97 -8.16 -13.03
N ARG A 363 -11.47 -9.17 -12.32
CA ARG A 363 -12.28 -10.03 -11.43
C ARG A 363 -12.00 -9.78 -9.95
N THR A 364 -10.92 -9.09 -9.64
CA THR A 364 -10.39 -8.90 -8.28
C THR A 364 -9.92 -7.45 -8.11
N ASN A 365 -9.78 -6.99 -6.86
CA ASN A 365 -9.41 -5.62 -6.53
C ASN A 365 -7.90 -5.44 -6.23
N ASN A 366 -7.04 -6.37 -6.68
CA ASN A 366 -5.61 -6.43 -6.35
C ASN A 366 -4.83 -5.13 -6.58
N HIS A 367 -5.31 -4.24 -7.45
CA HIS A 367 -4.71 -2.93 -7.73
C HIS A 367 -5.10 -1.84 -6.71
N LEU A 368 -6.20 -2.00 -5.97
CA LEU A 368 -6.52 -1.17 -4.79
C LEU A 368 -5.80 -1.69 -3.56
N GLU A 369 -5.77 -3.01 -3.35
CA GLU A 369 -4.93 -3.62 -2.31
C GLU A 369 -3.44 -3.28 -2.52
N SER A 370 -2.89 -3.49 -3.73
CA SER A 370 -1.51 -3.08 -4.04
C SER A 370 -1.28 -1.56 -3.95
N PHE A 371 -2.34 -0.74 -3.94
CA PHE A 371 -2.26 0.70 -3.75
C PHE A 371 -2.27 1.07 -2.26
N HIS A 372 -3.14 0.47 -1.44
CA HIS A 372 -3.12 0.60 0.02
C HIS A 372 -1.83 0.05 0.60
N ASN A 373 -1.36 -1.11 0.17
CA ASN A 373 -0.07 -1.64 0.59
C ASN A 373 1.11 -0.74 0.15
N LYS A 374 1.08 -0.15 -1.06
CA LYS A 374 2.07 0.86 -1.48
C LYS A 374 2.00 2.13 -0.62
N LEU A 375 0.81 2.58 -0.24
CA LEU A 375 0.63 3.67 0.72
C LEU A 375 1.27 3.29 2.07
N ARG A 376 0.97 2.11 2.63
CA ARG A 376 1.54 1.60 3.89
C ARG A 376 3.08 1.70 3.92
N TYR A 377 3.75 1.13 2.91
CA TYR A 377 5.22 1.23 2.81
C TYR A 377 5.71 2.66 2.59
N SER A 378 5.00 3.46 1.80
CA SER A 378 5.32 4.89 1.65
C SER A 378 5.18 5.67 2.96
N PHE A 379 4.23 5.30 3.83
CA PHE A 379 4.06 5.91 5.15
C PHE A 379 5.14 5.49 6.13
N GLY A 380 5.54 4.21 6.14
CA GLY A 380 6.60 3.64 6.97
C GLY A 380 6.18 3.36 8.43
N VAL A 381 4.98 3.77 8.82
CA VAL A 381 4.34 3.50 10.12
C VAL A 381 2.84 3.31 9.92
N ALA A 382 2.21 2.49 10.75
CA ALA A 382 0.77 2.55 10.94
C ALA A 382 0.40 3.89 11.62
N HIS A 383 -0.76 4.43 11.29
CA HIS A 383 -1.29 5.68 11.85
C HIS A 383 -0.33 6.89 11.86
N PRO A 384 0.12 7.37 10.68
CA PRO A 384 1.08 8.46 10.56
C PRO A 384 0.57 9.78 11.15
N ASN A 385 1.50 10.65 11.54
CA ASN A 385 1.19 12.04 11.92
C ASN A 385 0.44 12.76 10.77
N LEU A 386 -0.63 13.50 11.09
CA LEU A 386 -1.50 14.19 10.13
C LEU A 386 -0.75 15.08 9.12
N TRP A 387 0.27 15.81 9.55
CA TRP A 387 1.05 16.70 8.68
C TRP A 387 1.98 15.93 7.73
N ILE A 388 2.39 14.71 8.11
CA ILE A 388 3.09 13.75 7.26
C ILE A 388 2.11 13.05 6.32
N PHE A 389 0.89 12.76 6.79
CA PHE A 389 -0.18 12.16 5.99
C PHE A 389 -0.54 13.02 4.78
N LEU A 390 -0.92 14.28 5.04
CA LEU A 390 -1.33 15.22 3.99
C LEU A 390 -0.19 15.49 2.98
N ASN A 391 1.06 15.52 3.44
CA ASN A 391 2.24 15.62 2.57
C ASN A 391 2.36 14.45 1.59
N LYS A 392 2.42 13.21 2.12
CA LYS A 392 2.58 12.01 1.28
C LYS A 392 1.36 11.81 0.35
N LEU A 393 0.17 12.22 0.78
CA LEU A 393 -1.02 12.28 -0.07
C LEU A 393 -0.86 13.26 -1.25
N CYS A 394 -0.34 14.47 -1.04
CA CYS A 394 -0.05 15.44 -2.10
C CYS A 394 0.98 14.88 -3.10
N ASN A 395 2.10 14.33 -2.61
CA ASN A 395 3.15 13.75 -3.45
C ASN A 395 2.63 12.60 -4.32
N LEU A 396 1.72 11.79 -3.78
CA LEU A 396 1.12 10.66 -4.49
C LEU A 396 0.05 11.11 -5.51
N MET A 397 -0.74 12.14 -5.21
CA MET A 397 -1.61 12.79 -6.20
C MET A 397 -0.78 13.36 -7.35
N GLN A 398 0.33 14.05 -7.06
CA GLN A 398 1.24 14.60 -8.07
C GLN A 398 1.89 13.50 -8.94
N GLY A 399 2.38 12.41 -8.32
CA GLY A 399 2.88 11.23 -9.03
C GLY A 399 1.80 10.56 -9.89
N THR A 400 0.53 10.60 -9.46
CA THR A 400 -0.61 10.12 -10.26
C THR A 400 -0.92 11.06 -11.44
N SER A 401 -0.81 12.37 -11.26
CA SER A 401 -0.93 13.38 -12.35
C SER A 401 0.10 13.11 -13.46
N ILE A 402 1.35 12.82 -13.08
CA ILE A 402 2.42 12.40 -14.03
C ILE A 402 2.03 11.12 -14.78
N VAL A 403 1.53 10.09 -14.09
CA VAL A 403 1.09 8.82 -14.72
C VAL A 403 -0.08 9.05 -15.69
N VAL A 404 -1.07 9.87 -15.35
CA VAL A 404 -2.18 10.20 -16.26
C VAL A 404 -1.67 10.95 -17.50
N ASN A 405 -0.74 11.88 -17.34
CA ASN A 405 -0.13 12.60 -18.46
C ASN A 405 0.70 11.67 -19.36
N GLN A 406 1.44 10.71 -18.79
CA GLN A 406 2.15 9.66 -19.54
C GLN A 406 1.19 8.80 -20.37
N LEU A 407 0.06 8.38 -19.78
CA LEU A 407 -0.98 7.62 -20.48
C LEU A 407 -1.65 8.44 -21.60
N SER A 408 -1.92 9.73 -21.37
CA SER A 408 -2.48 10.61 -22.41
C SER A 408 -1.55 10.81 -23.61
N ASN A 409 -0.24 10.62 -23.39
CA ASN A 409 0.80 10.64 -24.42
C ASN A 409 1.05 9.25 -25.05
N GLY A 410 0.26 8.23 -24.72
CA GLY A 410 0.40 6.86 -25.25
C GLY A 410 1.60 6.07 -24.70
N LEU A 411 2.18 6.50 -23.58
CA LEU A 411 3.30 5.80 -22.94
C LEU A 411 2.80 4.73 -21.96
N ASN A 412 3.59 3.67 -21.74
CA ASN A 412 3.32 2.63 -20.75
C ASN A 412 4.13 2.86 -19.45
N PRO A 413 3.54 3.42 -18.38
CA PRO A 413 4.26 3.82 -17.17
C PRO A 413 4.44 2.69 -16.13
N THR A 414 3.94 1.48 -16.39
CA THR A 414 4.10 0.33 -15.47
C THR A 414 4.57 -0.92 -16.20
N ARG A 415 5.26 -1.82 -15.47
CA ARG A 415 5.71 -3.12 -15.97
C ARG A 415 4.51 -4.02 -16.30
N ASN A 416 4.62 -4.77 -17.40
CA ASN A 416 3.60 -5.72 -17.86
C ASN A 416 3.20 -6.72 -16.75
N THR A 417 1.93 -7.13 -16.76
CA THR A 417 1.38 -8.08 -15.77
C THR A 417 2.12 -9.42 -15.83
N ARG A 418 2.55 -9.95 -14.67
CA ARG A 418 3.29 -11.23 -14.58
C ARG A 418 2.55 -12.36 -15.32
N GLY A 419 3.26 -13.11 -16.18
CA GLY A 419 2.70 -14.10 -17.12
C GLY A 419 1.75 -15.13 -16.48
N LYS A 420 1.99 -15.56 -15.24
CA LYS A 420 1.11 -16.47 -14.47
C LYS A 420 -0.34 -15.95 -14.34
N PHE A 421 -0.55 -14.64 -14.15
CA PHE A 421 -1.90 -14.07 -14.06
C PHE A 421 -2.59 -13.95 -15.44
N ILE A 422 -1.81 -13.68 -16.48
CA ILE A 422 -2.28 -13.69 -17.88
C ILE A 422 -2.72 -15.10 -18.25
N ALA A 423 -1.88 -16.12 -18.01
CA ALA A 423 -2.17 -17.52 -18.28
C ALA A 423 -3.44 -18.02 -17.55
N ASN A 424 -3.62 -17.69 -16.27
CA ASN A 424 -4.85 -18.02 -15.54
C ASN A 424 -6.08 -17.29 -16.12
N SER A 425 -5.94 -16.02 -16.53
CA SER A 425 -7.04 -15.28 -17.17
C SER A 425 -7.41 -15.84 -18.55
N ILE A 426 -6.44 -16.34 -19.32
CA ILE A 426 -6.65 -17.03 -20.59
C ILE A 426 -7.35 -18.38 -20.36
N LYS A 427 -6.90 -19.20 -19.39
CA LYS A 427 -7.56 -20.46 -19.01
C LYS A 427 -9.04 -20.25 -18.67
N ILE A 428 -9.34 -19.24 -17.85
CA ILE A 428 -10.73 -18.86 -17.50
C ILE A 428 -11.50 -18.40 -18.76
N LYS A 429 -10.93 -17.53 -19.59
CA LYS A 429 -11.56 -17.06 -20.84
C LYS A 429 -11.92 -18.22 -21.77
N TYR A 430 -11.01 -19.18 -21.95
CA TYR A 430 -11.21 -20.34 -22.83
C TYR A 430 -12.27 -21.31 -22.29
N ALA A 431 -12.23 -21.63 -21.00
CA ALA A 431 -13.27 -22.44 -20.35
C ALA A 431 -14.66 -21.76 -20.45
N THR A 432 -14.72 -20.43 -20.30
CA THR A 432 -15.95 -19.65 -20.47
C THR A 432 -16.50 -19.73 -21.89
N GLN A 433 -15.63 -19.61 -22.91
CA GLN A 433 -16.03 -19.78 -24.31
C GLN A 433 -16.55 -21.20 -24.59
N GLN A 434 -15.88 -22.24 -24.07
CA GLN A 434 -16.33 -23.62 -24.21
C GLN A 434 -17.68 -23.88 -23.51
N LEU A 435 -17.93 -23.30 -22.33
CA LEU A 435 -19.21 -23.40 -21.63
C LEU A 435 -20.34 -22.64 -22.35
N HIS A 436 -20.02 -21.52 -23.02
CA HIS A 436 -20.98 -20.78 -23.83
C HIS A 436 -21.36 -21.54 -25.11
N LEU A 437 -20.39 -22.17 -25.77
CA LEU A 437 -20.58 -22.99 -26.96
C LEU A 437 -21.14 -24.41 -26.67
N GLY A 438 -21.41 -24.75 -25.41
CA GLY A 438 -21.90 -26.08 -25.01
C GLY A 438 -20.86 -27.22 -25.07
N LEU A 439 -19.61 -26.92 -25.47
CA LEU A 439 -18.51 -27.87 -25.59
C LEU A 439 -18.07 -28.48 -24.25
N ILE A 440 -18.35 -27.80 -23.14
CA ILE A 440 -18.25 -28.35 -21.78
C ILE A 440 -19.49 -28.03 -20.97
N ASN A 441 -19.84 -28.93 -20.05
CA ASN A 441 -20.88 -28.69 -19.05
C ASN A 441 -20.33 -27.93 -17.82
N ILE A 442 -21.21 -27.59 -16.88
CA ILE A 442 -20.85 -26.84 -15.67
C ILE A 442 -19.91 -27.64 -14.73
N GLU A 443 -20.08 -28.96 -14.62
CA GLU A 443 -19.24 -29.81 -13.75
C GLU A 443 -17.78 -29.82 -14.23
N GLU A 444 -17.58 -29.83 -15.56
CA GLU A 444 -16.28 -29.74 -16.22
C GLU A 444 -15.71 -28.31 -16.26
N PHE A 445 -16.54 -27.27 -16.45
CA PHE A 445 -16.12 -25.88 -16.29
C PHE A 445 -15.53 -25.62 -14.90
N LEU A 446 -16.27 -26.01 -13.84
CA LEU A 446 -15.81 -25.84 -12.46
C LEU A 446 -14.52 -26.63 -12.18
N LYS A 447 -14.33 -27.79 -12.82
CA LYS A 447 -13.10 -28.60 -12.74
C LYS A 447 -11.91 -27.91 -13.42
N ARG A 448 -12.09 -27.35 -14.62
CA ARG A 448 -11.05 -26.59 -15.34
C ARG A 448 -10.68 -25.32 -14.60
N CYS A 449 -11.68 -24.63 -14.05
CA CYS A 449 -11.45 -23.39 -13.31
C CYS A 449 -10.83 -23.59 -11.92
N SER A 450 -11.08 -24.71 -11.20
CA SER A 450 -10.52 -24.91 -9.85
C SER A 450 -8.99 -24.86 -9.77
N TYR A 451 -8.28 -25.15 -10.87
CA TYR A 451 -6.82 -24.99 -10.94
C TYR A 451 -6.36 -23.52 -10.90
N SER A 452 -7.23 -22.55 -11.22
CA SER A 452 -6.88 -21.12 -11.18
C SER A 452 -6.77 -20.56 -9.76
N VAL A 453 -7.41 -21.21 -8.78
CA VAL A 453 -7.34 -20.84 -7.34
C VAL A 453 -6.37 -21.73 -6.54
N ALA A 454 -5.89 -22.84 -7.11
CA ALA A 454 -5.09 -23.85 -6.41
C ALA A 454 -3.89 -23.24 -5.66
N SER A 455 -3.01 -22.50 -6.35
CA SER A 455 -1.84 -21.88 -5.71
C SER A 455 -2.16 -20.61 -4.89
N TYR A 456 -3.43 -20.27 -4.66
CA TYR A 456 -3.85 -19.24 -3.69
C TYR A 456 -4.34 -19.92 -2.42
N GLU A 457 -5.26 -20.87 -2.57
CA GLU A 457 -5.77 -21.74 -1.51
C GLU A 457 -4.63 -22.51 -0.81
N GLU A 458 -3.65 -23.00 -1.56
CA GLU A 458 -2.45 -23.67 -1.04
C GLU A 458 -1.62 -22.82 -0.08
N ARG A 459 -1.38 -21.53 -0.39
CA ARG A 459 -0.70 -20.63 0.57
C ARG A 459 -1.52 -20.42 1.83
N LEU A 460 -2.84 -20.26 1.71
CA LEU A 460 -3.74 -20.11 2.86
C LEU A 460 -3.78 -21.37 3.73
N ARG A 461 -3.73 -22.56 3.12
CA ARG A 461 -3.69 -23.85 3.82
C ARG A 461 -2.39 -24.03 4.58
N ASN A 462 -1.25 -23.88 3.89
CA ASN A 462 0.07 -24.09 4.49
C ASN A 462 0.30 -23.09 5.63
N PHE A 463 -0.06 -21.82 5.45
CA PHE A 463 -0.04 -20.83 6.53
C PHE A 463 -0.95 -21.25 7.70
N SER A 464 -2.19 -21.68 7.44
CA SER A 464 -3.14 -22.08 8.50
C SER A 464 -2.73 -23.34 9.26
N LEU A 465 -1.77 -24.12 8.73
CA LEU A 465 -1.19 -25.31 9.36
C LEU A 465 0.19 -25.03 9.99
N ASN A 466 0.66 -23.78 9.98
CA ASN A 466 2.02 -23.38 10.32
C ASN A 466 3.12 -24.14 9.55
N ILE A 467 2.82 -24.63 8.35
CA ILE A 467 3.81 -25.18 7.42
C ILE A 467 4.58 -24.00 6.83
N THR A 468 5.61 -23.56 7.55
CA THR A 468 6.72 -22.84 6.96
C THR A 468 7.37 -23.75 5.93
N TYR A 469 7.38 -23.33 4.67
CA TYR A 469 8.43 -23.75 3.77
C TYR A 469 9.73 -23.16 4.31
N GLU A 470 10.49 -23.96 5.06
CA GLU A 470 11.94 -23.90 4.96
C GLU A 470 12.25 -24.12 3.48
N ASN A 471 12.89 -23.13 2.83
CA ASN A 471 13.29 -23.32 1.46
C ASN A 471 14.47 -24.28 1.46
N GLU A 472 14.33 -25.43 0.80
CA GLU A 472 15.43 -26.39 0.52
C GLU A 472 16.54 -25.79 -0.40
N ASN A 473 16.57 -24.45 -0.55
CA ASN A 473 17.54 -23.65 -1.28
C ASN A 473 18.41 -22.77 -0.34
N GLU A 474 18.25 -22.81 0.99
CA GLU A 474 19.13 -22.06 1.91
C GLU A 474 20.54 -22.68 2.05
N GLU A 475 20.74 -23.95 1.68
CA GLU A 475 22.08 -24.57 1.61
C GLU A 475 22.88 -24.10 0.38
N ASP A 476 22.23 -23.85 -0.76
CA ASP A 476 22.86 -23.42 -2.02
C ASP A 476 23.50 -22.01 -1.90
N TYR A 477 23.03 -21.20 -0.94
CA TYR A 477 23.63 -19.90 -0.62
C TYR A 477 24.83 -19.96 0.33
N ARG A 478 25.13 -21.12 0.95
CA ARG A 478 26.25 -21.26 1.91
C ARG A 478 27.56 -21.77 1.31
N ILE A 479 27.58 -22.07 0.01
CA ILE A 479 28.77 -22.63 -0.67
C ILE A 479 29.60 -21.53 -1.38
N GLN A 480 29.07 -20.31 -1.55
CA GLN A 480 29.77 -19.21 -2.24
C GLN A 480 30.51 -18.20 -1.32
N GLU A 481 30.71 -18.49 -0.04
CA GLU A 481 31.54 -17.68 0.88
C GLU A 481 32.90 -18.31 1.23
N GLN A 482 33.30 -19.42 0.60
CA GLN A 482 34.52 -20.17 0.98
C GLN A 482 35.64 -20.32 -0.07
N GLU A 483 35.50 -19.82 -1.31
CA GLU A 483 36.58 -19.94 -2.32
C GLU A 483 37.42 -18.65 -2.54
N ASP A 484 37.00 -17.49 -2.04
CA ASP A 484 37.60 -16.18 -2.40
C ASP A 484 38.32 -15.47 -1.23
N ASN A 485 39.00 -16.24 -0.37
CA ASN A 485 39.81 -15.71 0.74
C ASN A 485 41.13 -16.49 0.96
N ASN A 486 41.82 -16.83 -0.13
CA ASN A 486 43.09 -17.57 -0.09
C ASN A 486 44.30 -16.60 -0.03
N GLN A 487 44.47 -15.91 1.10
CA GLN A 487 45.62 -15.02 1.37
C GLN A 487 46.01 -15.02 2.87
N GLN A 488 46.76 -16.05 3.26
CA GLN A 488 47.73 -16.00 4.38
C GLN A 488 48.99 -15.20 3.98
N PRO A 489 49.92 -14.85 4.90
CA PRO A 489 49.96 -15.10 6.36
C PRO A 489 50.18 -13.84 7.22
N GLU A 490 50.14 -13.97 8.54
CA GLU A 490 51.33 -13.85 9.43
C GLU A 490 50.97 -14.16 10.89
N ASP A 491 51.88 -14.81 11.62
CA ASP A 491 51.67 -15.33 12.97
C ASP A 491 52.05 -14.32 14.07
N ALA A 492 51.23 -14.22 15.12
CA ALA A 492 51.61 -13.57 16.39
C ALA A 492 51.05 -14.36 17.58
N VAL A 493 51.97 -14.87 18.40
CA VAL A 493 51.77 -15.80 19.53
C VAL A 493 51.40 -15.05 20.83
N GLU A 494 51.06 -15.78 21.90
CA GLU A 494 50.92 -15.34 23.31
C GLU A 494 49.63 -14.54 23.68
N THR A 495 48.94 -14.75 24.81
CA THR A 495 49.05 -15.79 25.88
C THR A 495 47.70 -16.02 26.61
N ILE A 496 47.66 -17.01 27.49
CA ILE A 496 46.63 -17.20 28.54
C ILE A 496 46.95 -16.28 29.73
N ASP A 497 45.92 -15.81 30.46
CA ASP A 497 45.91 -15.71 31.93
C ASP A 497 44.46 -15.59 32.45
N ASP A 498 44.22 -16.01 33.71
CA ASP A 498 42.91 -16.12 34.36
C ASP A 498 42.44 -14.84 35.10
N ASP A 499 41.15 -14.75 35.46
CA ASP A 499 40.69 -14.14 36.73
C ASP A 499 39.19 -14.44 37.04
N ASP A 500 38.96 -15.54 37.76
CA ASP A 500 38.12 -15.73 38.97
C ASP A 500 36.68 -15.11 39.19
N LEU A 501 35.77 -16.02 39.62
CA LEU A 501 34.76 -15.90 40.72
C LEU A 501 33.61 -14.84 40.64
N GLU A 502 32.41 -14.96 41.26
CA GLU A 502 31.56 -16.04 41.83
C GLU A 502 30.06 -15.61 41.66
N LEU A 503 28.96 -16.05 42.30
CA LEU A 503 28.67 -16.84 43.52
C LEU A 503 27.39 -17.70 43.36
N ASN A 504 27.54 -19.02 43.47
CA ASN A 504 26.64 -20.11 43.90
C ASN A 504 25.08 -20.04 43.84
N ASN A 505 24.53 -21.17 43.34
CA ASN A 505 23.20 -21.71 43.69
C ASN A 505 23.16 -22.30 45.12
N ILE A 506 21.96 -22.46 45.70
CA ILE A 506 21.71 -23.45 46.77
C ILE A 506 20.45 -24.29 46.46
N LEU A 507 20.71 -25.50 45.95
CA LEU A 507 20.17 -26.83 46.37
C LEU A 507 18.80 -26.88 47.08
N ASN A 508 17.78 -27.55 46.53
CA ASN A 508 17.52 -29.01 46.48
C ASN A 508 17.12 -29.67 47.82
N ASN A 509 15.97 -30.39 47.85
CA ASN A 509 15.91 -31.86 48.07
C ASN A 509 14.48 -32.47 48.20
N ASN A 510 14.23 -33.51 47.37
CA ASN A 510 13.55 -34.79 47.65
C ASN A 510 12.00 -34.93 47.77
N GLU A 511 11.54 -36.11 47.30
CA GLU A 511 10.18 -36.66 47.14
C GLU A 511 9.91 -37.78 48.22
N PRO A 512 9.02 -38.82 48.08
CA PRO A 512 7.92 -39.12 47.12
C PRO A 512 6.61 -39.70 47.75
N ASN A 513 5.71 -40.22 46.89
CA ASN A 513 4.50 -41.05 47.13
C ASN A 513 3.21 -40.29 47.55
N ASP A 514 1.98 -40.76 47.26
CA ASP A 514 1.56 -42.14 46.91
C ASP A 514 0.39 -42.27 45.88
N ILE A 515 0.20 -43.50 45.40
CA ILE A 515 -0.80 -44.12 44.48
C ILE A 515 -2.16 -43.42 44.22
N GLY A 516 -2.64 -43.44 42.96
CA GLY A 516 -4.08 -43.37 42.64
C GLY A 516 -4.51 -43.17 41.16
N SER A 517 -4.98 -44.21 40.47
CA SER A 517 -5.66 -44.14 39.14
C SER A 517 -6.27 -45.52 38.77
N PRO A 518 -7.22 -45.65 37.81
CA PRO A 518 -8.10 -44.66 37.16
C PRO A 518 -9.60 -44.94 37.37
N LEU A 519 -10.50 -44.02 36.97
CA LEU A 519 -11.88 -44.37 36.58
C LEU A 519 -12.35 -43.53 35.37
N LEU A 520 -13.16 -44.19 34.53
CA LEU A 520 -13.86 -43.66 33.34
C LEU A 520 -15.37 -43.51 33.66
N GLU A 521 -16.15 -43.05 32.67
CA GLU A 521 -17.62 -42.99 32.65
C GLU A 521 -18.23 -41.95 33.64
N ASN A 522 -18.86 -40.86 33.21
CA ASN A 522 -19.95 -40.81 32.24
C ASN A 522 -20.05 -39.43 31.55
N ILE A 523 -20.42 -39.43 30.27
CA ILE A 523 -20.92 -38.25 29.56
C ILE A 523 -22.39 -38.54 29.26
N ASP A 524 -23.31 -38.00 30.07
CA ASP A 524 -24.75 -38.17 29.85
C ASP A 524 -25.23 -37.35 28.64
N ASP A 525 -26.00 -38.00 27.76
CA ASP A 525 -26.65 -37.37 26.63
C ASP A 525 -27.71 -36.35 27.08
N GLN A 526 -27.49 -35.06 26.77
CA GLN A 526 -28.58 -34.10 26.67
C GLN A 526 -28.90 -33.80 25.20
N MET A 527 -29.68 -34.71 24.62
CA MET A 527 -30.35 -34.51 23.33
C MET A 527 -31.23 -33.24 23.42
N VAL A 528 -30.81 -32.15 22.78
CA VAL A 528 -31.64 -30.93 22.68
C VAL A 528 -32.87 -31.24 21.83
N ASN A 529 -34.00 -31.44 22.51
CA ASN A 529 -35.24 -31.90 21.91
C ASN A 529 -35.84 -30.82 20.99
N ILE A 530 -35.91 -31.08 19.69
CA ILE A 530 -36.47 -30.14 18.71
C ILE A 530 -38.00 -30.19 18.77
N GLN A 531 -38.58 -29.39 19.67
CA GLN A 531 -40.00 -29.04 19.61
C GLN A 531 -40.20 -27.87 18.64
N GLN A 532 -41.31 -27.93 17.88
CA GLN A 532 -41.61 -26.99 16.82
C GLN A 532 -42.39 -25.78 17.37
N ASP A 533 -41.68 -24.71 17.75
CA ASP A 533 -42.33 -23.43 18.04
C ASP A 533 -42.61 -22.65 16.75
N GLU A 534 -43.89 -22.57 16.36
CA GLU A 534 -44.37 -21.73 15.26
C GLU A 534 -44.42 -20.24 15.66
N SER A 535 -43.25 -19.65 15.93
CA SER A 535 -43.12 -18.18 16.06
C SER A 535 -41.94 -17.66 15.23
N GLY A 536 -42.20 -16.63 14.42
CA GLY A 536 -41.27 -16.11 13.42
C GLY A 536 -40.14 -15.27 14.01
N ASN A 537 -39.24 -15.89 14.78
CA ASN A 537 -38.07 -15.21 15.33
C ASN A 537 -36.99 -15.04 14.25
N GLN A 538 -36.98 -13.88 13.60
CA GLN A 538 -35.98 -13.52 12.58
C GLN A 538 -34.61 -13.33 13.24
N GLN A 539 -33.83 -14.41 13.29
CA GLN A 539 -32.47 -14.42 13.83
C GLN A 539 -31.58 -13.47 13.02
N ASP A 540 -31.33 -12.28 13.56
CA ASP A 540 -30.65 -11.18 12.87
C ASP A 540 -29.13 -11.33 12.99
N TRP A 541 -28.53 -12.03 12.02
CA TRP A 541 -27.09 -12.32 11.99
C TRP A 541 -26.28 -11.09 11.56
N ASN A 542 -25.26 -10.73 12.35
CA ASN A 542 -24.42 -9.56 12.06
C ASN A 542 -23.58 -9.81 10.80
N GLU A 543 -23.34 -8.78 9.99
CA GLU A 543 -22.52 -8.91 8.78
C GLU A 543 -21.04 -9.14 9.10
N GLU A 544 -20.61 -8.68 10.28
CA GLU A 544 -19.28 -8.90 10.84
C GLU A 544 -19.04 -10.40 11.19
N ASP A 545 -20.09 -11.22 11.33
CA ASP A 545 -20.00 -12.68 11.52
C ASP A 545 -19.62 -13.45 10.22
N PHE A 546 -19.59 -12.75 9.07
CA PHE A 546 -19.37 -13.33 7.75
C PHE A 546 -18.22 -12.70 6.97
N ILE A 547 -17.88 -11.43 7.23
CA ILE A 547 -16.77 -10.71 6.60
C ILE A 547 -15.92 -10.04 7.69
N ILE A 548 -14.76 -10.63 7.97
CA ILE A 548 -13.68 -9.97 8.72
C ILE A 548 -12.82 -9.21 7.71
N GLU A 549 -12.71 -7.90 7.90
CA GLU A 549 -11.90 -6.99 7.08
C GLU A 549 -10.43 -7.45 7.00
N GLU A 550 -9.83 -7.45 5.81
CA GLU A 550 -8.49 -8.03 5.55
C GLU A 550 -7.40 -7.39 6.42
N GLU A 551 -7.52 -6.10 6.71
CA GLU A 551 -6.63 -5.34 7.58
C GLU A 551 -6.72 -5.70 9.08
N LEU A 552 -7.70 -6.50 9.48
CA LEU A 552 -7.87 -7.01 10.84
C LEU A 552 -7.52 -8.51 10.97
N ASP A 553 -7.15 -9.17 9.86
CA ASP A 553 -6.91 -10.62 9.79
C ASP A 553 -5.42 -10.97 10.01
N PRO A 554 -5.02 -11.51 11.19
CA PRO A 554 -3.60 -11.71 11.55
C PRO A 554 -2.85 -12.61 10.57
N ASP A 555 -3.55 -13.59 9.98
CA ASP A 555 -2.97 -14.56 9.05
C ASP A 555 -2.56 -13.86 7.75
N ILE A 556 -3.47 -13.05 7.19
CA ILE A 556 -3.24 -12.33 5.94
C ILE A 556 -2.19 -11.23 6.13
N ILE A 557 -2.25 -10.49 7.23
CA ILE A 557 -1.28 -9.43 7.56
C ILE A 557 0.15 -9.99 7.55
N ARG A 558 0.37 -11.10 8.27
CA ARG A 558 1.67 -11.76 8.35
C ARG A 558 2.11 -12.33 7.01
N MET A 559 1.19 -12.96 6.26
CA MET A 559 1.48 -13.43 4.89
C MET A 559 1.93 -12.29 3.98
N MET A 560 1.23 -11.14 3.96
CA MET A 560 1.60 -9.98 3.15
C MET A 560 2.95 -9.39 3.55
N GLU A 561 3.24 -9.30 4.85
CA GLU A 561 4.51 -8.78 5.36
C GLU A 561 5.67 -9.69 4.97
N THR A 562 5.50 -11.02 5.03
CA THR A 562 6.48 -12.00 4.53
C THR A 562 6.66 -11.92 3.00
N ASP A 563 5.57 -11.92 2.22
CA ASP A 563 5.60 -11.89 0.74
C ASP A 563 6.32 -10.63 0.21
N ASN A 564 6.25 -9.52 0.94
CA ASN A 564 6.95 -8.28 0.61
C ASN A 564 8.36 -8.18 1.21
N ARG A 565 8.64 -8.78 2.38
CA ARG A 565 10.02 -8.90 2.90
C ARG A 565 10.90 -9.74 1.96
N ILE A 566 10.36 -10.84 1.43
CA ILE A 566 11.03 -11.65 0.39
C ILE A 566 11.36 -10.77 -0.83
N ARG A 567 10.40 -9.96 -1.32
CA ARG A 567 10.64 -9.04 -2.45
C ARG A 567 11.62 -7.91 -2.17
N MET A 568 11.76 -7.46 -0.91
CA MET A 568 12.82 -6.50 -0.56
C MET A 568 14.18 -7.17 -0.62
N LEU A 569 14.31 -8.39 -0.10
CA LEU A 569 15.55 -9.19 -0.21
C LEU A 569 15.87 -9.54 -1.67
N GLU A 570 14.88 -9.85 -2.52
CA GLU A 570 15.04 -9.98 -3.99
C GLU A 570 15.58 -8.71 -4.67
N ILE A 571 15.39 -7.53 -4.07
CA ILE A 571 15.83 -6.23 -4.60
C ILE A 571 17.17 -5.78 -3.99
N GLU A 572 17.39 -6.08 -2.71
CA GLU A 572 18.63 -5.78 -1.98
C GLU A 572 19.78 -6.72 -2.42
N ASN A 573 19.46 -7.97 -2.80
CA ASN A 573 20.42 -8.95 -3.34
C ASN A 573 20.65 -8.82 -4.86
N ILE A 574 20.26 -7.71 -5.51
CA ILE A 574 20.66 -7.43 -6.89
C ILE A 574 22.16 -7.04 -6.89
N PRO A 575 23.06 -7.81 -7.53
CA PRO A 575 24.50 -7.54 -7.46
C PRO A 575 24.84 -6.19 -8.08
N PHE A 576 25.71 -5.42 -7.40
CA PHE A 576 26.08 -4.06 -7.80
C PHE A 576 27.04 -4.06 -8.99
N VAL A 577 26.51 -4.25 -10.19
CA VAL A 577 27.26 -4.11 -11.44
C VAL A 577 27.56 -2.63 -11.70
N GLN A 578 28.84 -2.27 -11.80
CA GLN A 578 29.23 -0.89 -12.14
C GLN A 578 28.76 -0.54 -13.56
N VAL A 579 27.93 0.50 -13.67
CA VAL A 579 27.42 0.99 -14.96
C VAL A 579 28.49 1.86 -15.65
N PRO A 580 28.86 1.58 -16.91
CA PRO A 580 29.82 2.41 -17.65
C PRO A 580 29.38 3.87 -17.77
N SER A 581 30.34 4.80 -17.74
CA SER A 581 30.11 6.25 -17.73
C SER A 581 29.55 6.83 -19.03
N VAL A 582 29.38 6.00 -20.07
CA VAL A 582 28.64 6.33 -21.30
C VAL A 582 27.58 5.26 -21.52
N LEU A 583 26.32 5.62 -21.29
CA LEU A 583 25.19 4.75 -21.63
C LEU A 583 24.98 4.76 -23.15
N PRO A 584 24.87 3.61 -23.83
CA PRO A 584 24.34 3.55 -25.19
C PRO A 584 22.86 4.01 -25.21
N PRO A 585 22.33 4.45 -26.37
CA PRO A 585 20.94 4.87 -26.46
C PRO A 585 19.98 3.77 -26.01
N ILE A 586 18.98 4.14 -25.21
CA ILE A 586 18.06 3.20 -24.55
C ILE A 586 17.14 2.53 -25.59
N THR A 587 17.57 1.39 -26.13
CA THR A 587 16.68 0.40 -26.73
C THR A 587 16.02 -0.41 -25.62
N ASN A 588 14.78 -0.87 -25.85
CA ASN A 588 13.93 -1.45 -24.80
C ASN A 588 14.27 -2.92 -24.50
N SER A 589 15.51 -3.19 -24.08
CA SER A 589 16.09 -4.54 -23.94
C SER A 589 15.28 -5.50 -23.07
N ASP A 590 14.56 -5.01 -22.06
CA ASP A 590 13.64 -5.78 -21.22
C ASP A 590 12.54 -6.51 -22.03
N GLN A 591 12.22 -6.04 -23.24
CA GLN A 591 11.24 -6.64 -24.16
C GLN A 591 11.86 -7.52 -25.26
N MET A 592 13.20 -7.61 -25.37
CA MET A 592 13.88 -8.30 -26.46
C MET A 592 14.24 -9.76 -26.12
N CYS A 593 14.03 -10.68 -27.06
CA CYS A 593 14.27 -12.12 -26.95
C CYS A 593 15.66 -12.42 -26.35
N VAL A 594 15.71 -13.21 -25.29
CA VAL A 594 16.97 -13.48 -24.56
C VAL A 594 17.96 -14.36 -25.34
N VAL A 595 17.54 -14.92 -26.49
CA VAL A 595 18.37 -15.76 -27.37
C VAL A 595 18.94 -14.94 -28.54
N CYS A 596 18.10 -14.24 -29.31
CA CYS A 596 18.58 -13.49 -30.49
C CYS A 596 18.77 -11.98 -30.28
N THR A 597 18.30 -11.42 -29.17
CA THR A 597 18.30 -9.98 -28.78
C THR A 597 17.70 -8.98 -29.79
N VAL A 598 17.26 -9.44 -30.97
CA VAL A 598 16.80 -8.63 -32.11
C VAL A 598 15.27 -8.64 -32.30
N SER A 599 14.54 -9.60 -31.73
CA SER A 599 13.08 -9.75 -31.86
C SER A 599 12.37 -9.71 -30.51
N GLU A 600 11.11 -9.27 -30.43
CA GLU A 600 10.38 -9.19 -29.15
C GLU A 600 10.10 -10.55 -28.47
N LYS A 601 10.10 -10.56 -27.13
CA LYS A 601 9.68 -11.67 -26.26
C LYS A 601 8.18 -11.94 -26.43
N THR A 602 7.83 -12.84 -27.36
CA THR A 602 6.44 -13.13 -27.75
C THR A 602 5.91 -14.48 -27.26
N HIS A 603 6.74 -15.34 -26.65
CA HIS A 603 6.32 -16.69 -26.26
C HIS A 603 6.61 -16.99 -24.79
N ALA A 604 5.60 -17.58 -24.13
CA ALA A 604 5.60 -17.97 -22.73
C ALA A 604 5.68 -19.49 -22.57
N PHE A 605 6.56 -19.97 -21.70
CA PHE A 605 6.76 -21.39 -21.40
C PHE A 605 5.79 -21.90 -20.33
N ILE A 606 5.36 -23.17 -20.43
CA ILE A 606 4.45 -23.82 -19.47
C ILE A 606 5.17 -25.05 -18.89
N PRO A 607 5.31 -25.18 -17.55
CA PRO A 607 4.49 -24.55 -16.51
C PRO A 607 4.99 -23.21 -15.94
N CYS A 608 6.27 -22.84 -16.10
CA CYS A 608 6.88 -21.73 -15.36
C CYS A 608 6.23 -20.35 -15.60
N GLY A 609 5.67 -20.11 -16.79
CA GLY A 609 5.00 -18.86 -17.16
C GLY A 609 5.94 -17.71 -17.55
N HIS A 610 7.24 -17.98 -17.71
CA HIS A 610 8.23 -17.01 -18.17
C HIS A 610 8.05 -16.70 -19.66
N ILE A 611 8.09 -15.41 -20.02
CA ILE A 611 8.12 -14.90 -21.39
C ILE A 611 9.56 -14.50 -21.70
N ALA A 612 10.25 -15.23 -22.58
CA ALA A 612 11.68 -14.97 -22.81
C ALA A 612 12.12 -14.97 -24.28
N VAL A 613 11.38 -15.59 -25.20
CA VAL A 613 11.82 -15.79 -26.58
C VAL A 613 10.83 -15.29 -27.64
N CYS A 614 11.34 -15.00 -28.83
CA CYS A 614 10.52 -14.85 -30.03
C CYS A 614 10.11 -16.24 -30.58
N GLY A 615 9.24 -16.26 -31.60
CA GLY A 615 8.74 -17.50 -32.19
C GLY A 615 9.82 -18.33 -32.88
N ASP A 616 10.82 -17.69 -33.49
CA ASP A 616 11.84 -18.35 -34.28
C ASP A 616 12.88 -19.04 -33.38
N CYS A 617 13.34 -18.34 -32.33
CA CYS A 617 14.24 -18.92 -31.33
C CYS A 617 13.61 -20.05 -30.51
N LEU A 618 12.28 -20.05 -30.35
CA LEU A 618 11.57 -21.08 -29.60
C LEU A 618 11.69 -22.48 -30.21
N VAL A 619 11.75 -22.56 -31.55
CA VAL A 619 11.91 -23.82 -32.28
C VAL A 619 13.36 -24.34 -32.23
N LEU A 620 14.31 -23.48 -31.80
CA LEU A 620 15.74 -23.78 -31.70
C LEU A 620 16.19 -24.14 -30.26
N LEU A 621 15.25 -24.30 -29.31
CA LEU A 621 15.55 -24.67 -27.93
C LEU A 621 15.60 -26.19 -27.76
N ASP A 622 16.82 -26.73 -27.74
CA ASP A 622 17.13 -28.10 -27.36
C ASP A 622 18.21 -28.10 -26.25
N PRO A 623 17.98 -28.73 -25.08
CA PRO A 623 16.72 -29.34 -24.61
C PRO A 623 15.58 -28.32 -24.43
N GLN A 624 14.34 -28.80 -24.34
CA GLN A 624 13.13 -27.99 -24.14
C GLN A 624 13.03 -27.42 -22.71
N ARG A 625 13.94 -26.51 -22.36
CA ARG A 625 14.06 -25.83 -21.06
C ARG A 625 13.93 -24.32 -21.20
N CYS A 626 13.33 -23.70 -20.18
CA CYS A 626 13.10 -22.25 -20.14
C CYS A 626 14.42 -21.50 -19.86
N PRO A 627 14.91 -20.63 -20.78
CA PRO A 627 16.21 -19.95 -20.61
C PRO A 627 16.35 -19.06 -19.38
N LEU A 628 15.25 -18.68 -18.71
CA LEU A 628 15.25 -17.84 -17.51
C LEU A 628 15.22 -18.62 -16.18
N CYS A 629 14.98 -19.93 -16.19
CA CYS A 629 14.85 -20.71 -14.94
C CYS A 629 15.19 -22.20 -15.07
N ASN A 630 15.78 -22.63 -16.19
CA ASN A 630 16.21 -23.99 -16.55
C ASN A 630 15.14 -25.12 -16.42
N GLN A 631 13.90 -24.78 -16.06
CA GLN A 631 12.79 -25.73 -15.93
C GLN A 631 12.33 -26.22 -17.31
N GLU A 632 12.09 -27.52 -17.43
CA GLU A 632 11.51 -28.13 -18.63
C GLU A 632 10.10 -27.60 -18.91
N PHE A 633 9.79 -27.34 -20.18
CA PHE A 633 8.47 -26.92 -20.61
C PHE A 633 7.77 -28.04 -21.39
N THR A 634 6.48 -28.23 -21.10
CA THR A 634 5.63 -29.23 -21.76
C THR A 634 4.86 -28.64 -22.94
N THR A 635 4.74 -27.31 -22.99
CA THR A 635 4.16 -26.57 -24.11
C THR A 635 4.51 -25.08 -23.98
N PHE A 636 4.17 -24.29 -25.01
CA PHE A 636 4.41 -22.85 -25.08
C PHE A 636 3.17 -22.12 -25.61
N LEU A 637 3.06 -20.84 -25.29
CA LEU A 637 1.94 -19.99 -25.71
C LEU A 637 2.46 -18.67 -26.29
N ARG A 638 2.06 -18.35 -27.53
CA ARG A 638 2.27 -17.01 -28.10
C ARG A 638 1.40 -16.00 -27.37
N ILE A 639 2.03 -14.99 -26.79
CA ILE A 639 1.41 -13.80 -26.23
C ILE A 639 1.51 -12.70 -27.27
N TRP A 640 0.38 -12.02 -27.50
CA TRP A 640 0.30 -10.84 -28.35
C TRP A 640 0.38 -9.60 -27.47
N SER A 641 1.17 -8.62 -27.92
CA SER A 641 1.33 -7.29 -27.33
C SER A 641 0.01 -6.50 -27.36
#